data_AF-A0A7C4DP88-F1
#
_entry.id   AF-A0A7C4DP88-F1
#
_cell.length_a   1.000
_cell.length_b   1.000
_cell.length_c   1.000
_cell.angle_alpha   90.00
_cell.angle_beta   90.00
_cell.angle_gamma   90.00
#
_symmetry.space_group_name_H-M   'P 1'
#
loop_
_entity.id
_entity.type
_entity.pdbx_description
1 polymer ?
#
loop_
_entity_poly.entity_id
_entity_poly.type
_entity_poly.pdbx_seq_one_letter_code
_entity_poly.pdbx_strand_id
1 'polypeptide(L)'
;MHPLRRQQGFTLVELAIAAGILMLAIAVAMRGFLFVLKGASLADAQNELDSQVQTAMENIKAHARLSSLDEMAFYPPGPGPYTAISFPTARDDDRDGAVDLDEHGKIIWDATLIYHVWSGNPTELRLTTFDPRDNTLTPAQRQEQLNAVVAAGNGAGTFNGSNATTRVVFANLFDWSIVPRSSTYDGYAPQILRDVNTFLGSCLLTGGTHTFTFTVDGKNPASSGYRVGLDRLMVSPCAAPREAEEQLPASAQVGATAAREYMGGGSWSGNYQLSFPASATGHTFTLSMENDRWEDTNFRGLGSETDNTVVDWDTTLNPTDFVVRLDGYGFSWNAWEQTGETNALGQPVTYGYSDTDDSLRGCAVRVVLRGSEMLEGNWLKYSGGKSWVWFQAGGTGTIHKLRIVSAYIAECVATNDPTPDIVPGSAKRLAQWAAGPTSYELSWGQGLWTYSDLADFSIDRRKSYVVSFLVDSAANKGNARYWIESRDSAQRGCFLITNAAPADVTDPAWSARSDVLVSPRLYAVQYLYTSYPSNGVYTSQILDTQHPAPNYSAIEWSAVTPGGTYLGLRVRSGHSNDLSDAVAWTNIALMTAPGAISPGSGRYVQYQAVLRPTASGWDTPKLKNVAIRWPGETRVVDIGGTFTKGPDYGVFSLKVNGNELRSGLNANLSIFKDVRGYGDPQRLTSALTAELLPRNTGR
;
A
#
# COMPACT_ATOMS: atom_id res chain seq x y z
N MET A 1 -14.80 -97.22 51.84
CA MET A 1 -15.61 -96.08 51.35
C MET A 1 -14.79 -95.29 50.34
N HIS A 2 -15.07 -95.47 49.05
CA HIS A 2 -14.84 -94.50 47.97
C HIS A 2 -15.52 -95.09 46.72
N PRO A 3 -16.46 -94.39 46.05
CA PRO A 3 -17.18 -94.96 44.93
C PRO A 3 -16.29 -95.03 43.68
N LEU A 4 -16.41 -96.16 42.97
CA LEU A 4 -15.82 -96.41 41.65
C LEU A 4 -16.26 -95.33 40.67
N ARG A 5 -15.29 -94.59 40.13
CA ARG A 5 -15.44 -93.57 39.10
C ARG A 5 -15.91 -94.27 37.81
N ARG A 6 -17.18 -94.12 37.43
CA ARG A 6 -17.71 -94.53 36.11
C ARG A 6 -16.87 -93.88 35.02
N GLN A 7 -16.08 -94.66 34.30
CA GLN A 7 -15.54 -94.25 32.99
C GLN A 7 -16.72 -94.25 32.01
N GLN A 8 -17.21 -93.08 31.66
CA GLN A 8 -18.16 -92.89 30.57
C GLN A 8 -17.40 -93.06 29.26
N GLY A 9 -17.54 -94.21 28.61
CA GLY A 9 -17.08 -94.42 27.24
C GLY A 9 -18.00 -93.64 26.29
N PHE A 10 -17.40 -92.85 25.40
CA PHE A 10 -18.12 -92.11 24.36
C PHE A 10 -18.81 -93.07 23.40
N THR A 11 -20.04 -92.76 23.03
CA THR A 11 -20.80 -93.51 22.03
C THR A 11 -20.37 -93.12 20.61
N LEU A 12 -20.46 -94.05 19.65
CA LEU A 12 -20.16 -93.79 18.23
C LEU A 12 -20.94 -92.58 17.66
N VAL A 13 -22.12 -92.29 18.21
CA VAL A 13 -22.96 -91.14 17.86
C VAL A 13 -22.35 -89.82 18.35
N GLU A 14 -21.80 -89.78 19.58
CA GLU A 14 -21.12 -88.59 20.10
C GLU A 14 -19.86 -88.25 19.30
N LEU A 15 -19.11 -89.26 18.85
CA LEU A 15 -17.94 -89.06 17.98
C LEU A 15 -18.34 -88.46 16.62
N ALA A 16 -19.44 -88.92 16.03
CA ALA A 16 -19.94 -88.41 14.75
C ALA A 16 -20.46 -86.98 14.86
N ILE A 17 -21.19 -86.64 15.94
CA ILE A 17 -21.65 -85.27 16.20
C ILE A 17 -20.47 -84.34 16.46
N ALA A 18 -19.49 -84.76 17.27
CA ALA A 18 -18.28 -83.97 17.55
C ALA A 18 -17.46 -83.72 16.28
N ALA A 19 -17.31 -84.72 15.41
CA ALA A 19 -16.64 -84.57 14.11
C ALA A 19 -17.40 -83.61 13.17
N GLY A 20 -18.74 -83.66 13.17
CA GLY A 20 -19.58 -82.72 12.40
C GLY A 20 -19.45 -81.28 12.88
N ILE A 21 -19.46 -81.05 14.19
CA ILE A 21 -19.25 -79.72 14.80
C ILE A 21 -17.83 -79.21 14.50
N LEU A 22 -16.82 -80.08 14.59
CA LEU A 22 -15.43 -79.73 14.27
C LEU A 22 -15.26 -79.33 12.80
N MET A 23 -15.85 -80.09 11.87
CA MET A 23 -15.86 -79.75 10.44
C MET A 23 -16.53 -78.39 10.18
N LEU A 24 -17.64 -78.11 10.86
CA LEU A 24 -18.33 -76.82 10.76
C LEU A 24 -17.47 -75.68 11.33
N ALA A 25 -16.82 -75.90 12.48
CA ALA A 25 -15.93 -74.93 13.10
C ALA A 25 -14.70 -74.63 12.23
N ILE A 26 -14.10 -75.65 11.61
CA ILE A 26 -13.00 -75.49 10.64
C ILE A 26 -13.49 -74.72 9.41
N ALA A 27 -14.67 -75.04 8.87
CA ALA A 27 -15.22 -74.33 7.72
C ALA A 27 -15.48 -72.85 8.01
N VAL A 28 -16.01 -72.52 9.20
CA VAL A 28 -16.21 -71.13 9.64
C VAL A 28 -14.87 -70.42 9.86
N ALA A 29 -13.90 -71.08 10.50
CA ALA A 29 -12.56 -70.52 10.73
C ALA A 29 -11.81 -70.26 9.41
N MET A 30 -11.87 -71.20 8.46
CA MET A 30 -11.29 -71.02 7.12
C MET A 30 -11.96 -69.88 6.36
N ARG A 31 -13.29 -69.75 6.42
CA ARG A 31 -14.00 -68.61 5.82
C ARG A 31 -13.61 -67.27 6.46
N GLY A 32 -13.48 -67.22 7.79
CA GLY A 32 -13.02 -66.03 8.50
C GLY A 32 -11.59 -65.64 8.12
N PHE A 33 -10.68 -66.63 8.05
CA PHE A 33 -9.30 -66.41 7.63
C PHE A 33 -9.20 -65.91 6.18
N LEU A 34 -9.97 -66.50 5.25
CA LEU A 34 -10.04 -66.04 3.86
C LEU A 34 -10.60 -64.62 3.74
N PHE A 35 -11.57 -64.24 4.57
CA PHE A 35 -12.10 -62.88 4.62
C PHE A 35 -11.04 -61.87 5.09
N VAL A 36 -10.29 -62.20 6.13
CA VAL A 36 -9.19 -61.36 6.64
C VAL A 36 -8.07 -61.23 5.61
N LEU A 37 -7.66 -62.32 4.97
CA LEU A 37 -6.66 -62.29 3.89
C LEU A 37 -7.13 -61.43 2.71
N LYS A 38 -8.41 -61.52 2.33
CA LYS A 38 -9.00 -60.65 1.30
C LYS A 38 -8.91 -59.18 1.72
N GLY A 39 -9.34 -58.86 2.94
CA GLY A 39 -9.27 -57.51 3.50
C GLY A 39 -7.85 -56.95 3.52
N ALA A 40 -6.88 -57.75 3.96
CA ALA A 40 -5.46 -57.38 3.96
C ALA A 40 -4.94 -57.13 2.54
N SER A 41 -5.23 -58.02 1.58
CA SER A 41 -4.79 -57.84 0.19
C SER A 41 -5.38 -56.59 -0.50
N LEU A 42 -6.63 -56.25 -0.18
CA LEU A 42 -7.28 -55.04 -0.69
C LEU A 42 -6.70 -53.78 -0.04
N ALA A 43 -6.44 -53.82 1.26
CA ALA A 43 -5.81 -52.71 1.99
C ALA A 43 -4.37 -52.46 1.50
N ASP A 44 -3.58 -53.52 1.31
CA ASP A 44 -2.22 -53.43 0.77
C ASP A 44 -2.23 -52.86 -0.65
N ALA A 45 -3.15 -53.33 -1.51
CA ALA A 45 -3.29 -52.81 -2.86
C ALA A 45 -3.74 -51.33 -2.90
N GLN A 46 -4.62 -50.91 -1.99
CA GLN A 46 -5.03 -49.51 -1.86
C GLN A 46 -3.88 -48.62 -1.37
N ASN A 47 -3.15 -49.05 -0.34
CA ASN A 47 -1.99 -48.33 0.18
C ASN A 47 -0.89 -48.17 -0.87
N GLU A 48 -0.66 -49.21 -1.68
CA GLU A 48 0.28 -49.16 -2.80
C GLU A 48 -0.14 -48.12 -3.84
N LEU A 49 -1.43 -48.09 -4.21
CA LEU A 49 -1.97 -47.10 -5.15
C LEU A 49 -1.82 -45.67 -4.62
N ASP A 50 -2.21 -45.42 -3.38
CA ASP A 50 -2.13 -44.09 -2.77
C ASP A 50 -0.68 -43.60 -2.68
N SER A 51 0.25 -44.48 -2.31
CA SER A 51 1.68 -44.17 -2.27
C SER A 51 2.24 -43.85 -3.66
N GLN A 52 1.83 -44.58 -4.70
CA GLN A 52 2.26 -44.35 -6.08
C GLN A 52 1.74 -43.03 -6.64
N VAL A 53 0.45 -42.70 -6.42
CA VAL A 53 -0.13 -41.40 -6.83
C VAL A 53 0.58 -40.25 -6.14
N GLN A 54 0.79 -40.35 -4.83
CA GLN A 54 1.46 -39.30 -4.06
C GLN A 54 2.90 -39.09 -4.54
N THR A 55 3.66 -40.18 -4.71
CA THR A 55 5.05 -40.12 -5.19
C THR A 55 5.14 -39.53 -6.60
N ALA A 56 4.24 -39.94 -7.51
CA ALA A 56 4.19 -39.39 -8.86
C ALA A 56 3.92 -37.88 -8.84
N MET A 57 2.98 -37.44 -8.00
CA MET A 57 2.58 -36.04 -7.92
C MET A 57 3.63 -35.15 -7.25
N GLU A 58 4.29 -35.64 -6.20
CA GLU A 58 5.41 -34.96 -5.56
C GLU A 58 6.59 -34.79 -6.53
N ASN A 59 6.89 -35.81 -7.35
CA ASN A 59 7.90 -35.70 -8.39
C ASN A 59 7.54 -34.65 -9.46
N ILE A 60 6.29 -34.62 -9.93
CA ILE A 60 5.84 -33.61 -10.90
C ILE A 60 5.94 -32.21 -10.31
N LYS A 61 5.53 -32.01 -9.05
CA LYS A 61 5.69 -30.73 -8.33
C LYS A 61 7.14 -30.31 -8.21
N ALA A 62 8.03 -31.24 -7.84
CA ALA A 62 9.46 -30.96 -7.69
C ALA A 62 10.08 -30.53 -9.03
N HIS A 63 9.76 -31.25 -10.12
CA HIS A 63 10.24 -30.90 -11.46
C HIS A 63 9.67 -29.57 -11.95
N ALA A 64 8.36 -29.34 -11.77
CA ALA A 64 7.72 -28.10 -12.18
C ALA A 64 8.29 -26.88 -11.44
N ARG A 65 8.61 -27.02 -10.14
CA ARG A 65 9.21 -25.95 -9.33
C ARG A 65 10.56 -25.49 -9.87
N LEU A 66 11.38 -26.42 -10.36
CA LEU A 66 12.70 -26.14 -10.96
C LEU A 66 12.61 -25.75 -12.44
N SER A 67 11.41 -25.53 -12.97
CA SER A 67 11.16 -25.26 -14.38
C SER A 67 10.64 -23.85 -14.60
N SER A 68 10.60 -23.43 -15.87
CA SER A 68 10.06 -22.14 -16.30
C SER A 68 8.85 -22.32 -17.19
N LEU A 69 7.78 -21.57 -16.91
CA LEU A 69 6.53 -21.64 -17.66
C LEU A 69 6.70 -21.17 -19.12
N ASP A 70 7.65 -20.27 -19.39
CA ASP A 70 7.96 -19.78 -20.74
C ASP A 70 8.62 -20.83 -21.63
N GLU A 71 9.30 -21.79 -21.02
CA GLU A 71 10.04 -22.86 -21.70
C GLU A 71 9.26 -24.19 -21.76
N MET A 72 8.04 -24.22 -21.19
CA MET A 72 7.16 -25.39 -21.22
C MET A 72 6.40 -25.52 -22.54
N ALA A 73 6.22 -26.76 -22.99
CA ALA A 73 5.35 -27.10 -24.13
C ALA A 73 4.20 -28.01 -23.67
N PHE A 74 3.05 -27.89 -24.32
CA PHE A 74 1.81 -28.59 -23.93
C PHE A 74 1.21 -29.34 -25.12
N TYR A 75 0.50 -30.44 -24.84
CA TYR A 75 -0.19 -31.23 -25.86
C TYR A 75 -1.54 -31.76 -25.34
N PRO A 76 -2.62 -31.74 -26.14
CA PRO A 76 -2.70 -31.22 -27.51
C PRO A 76 -2.58 -29.69 -27.59
N PRO A 77 -2.20 -29.11 -28.75
CA PRO A 77 -2.18 -27.66 -28.92
C PRO A 77 -3.61 -27.09 -28.78
N GLY A 78 -3.77 -26.01 -28.00
CA GLY A 78 -5.08 -25.38 -27.73
C GLY A 78 -5.25 -25.00 -26.26
N PRO A 79 -6.46 -24.67 -25.80
CA PRO A 79 -6.73 -24.21 -24.43
C PRO A 79 -6.75 -25.33 -23.35
N GLY A 80 -6.36 -26.56 -23.71
CA GLY A 80 -6.47 -27.74 -22.85
C GLY A 80 -7.85 -28.41 -22.89
N PRO A 81 -8.10 -29.45 -22.06
CA PRO A 81 -7.17 -30.05 -21.09
C PRO A 81 -5.98 -30.75 -21.79
N TYR A 82 -4.79 -30.59 -21.22
CA TYR A 82 -3.57 -31.19 -21.79
C TYR A 82 -3.34 -32.59 -21.26
N THR A 83 -2.96 -33.50 -22.16
CA THR A 83 -2.61 -34.89 -21.87
C THR A 83 -1.09 -35.12 -21.81
N ALA A 84 -0.29 -34.15 -22.22
CA ALA A 84 1.16 -34.18 -22.04
C ALA A 84 1.74 -32.78 -21.82
N ILE A 85 2.88 -32.76 -21.13
CA ILE A 85 3.63 -31.55 -20.79
C ILE A 85 5.12 -31.81 -20.86
N SER A 86 5.86 -30.83 -21.37
CA SER A 86 7.31 -30.81 -21.42
C SER A 86 7.83 -29.72 -20.49
N PHE A 87 8.74 -30.08 -19.59
CA PHE A 87 9.43 -29.19 -18.65
C PHE A 87 10.93 -29.17 -18.97
N PRO A 88 11.60 -28.02 -19.08
CA PRO A 88 13.03 -27.99 -18.81
C PRO A 88 13.28 -28.14 -17.30
N THR A 89 14.39 -28.74 -16.91
CA THR A 89 14.83 -28.80 -15.52
C THR A 89 16.28 -28.36 -15.44
N ALA A 90 16.56 -27.47 -14.49
CA ALA A 90 17.90 -27.06 -14.16
C ALA A 90 18.41 -27.84 -12.94
N ARG A 91 19.70 -28.14 -12.93
CA ARG A 91 20.41 -28.82 -11.83
C ARG A 91 21.43 -27.86 -11.21
N ASP A 92 21.93 -28.32 -10.07
CA ASP A 92 23.05 -27.75 -9.33
C ASP A 92 24.19 -28.77 -9.47
N ASP A 93 24.92 -28.70 -10.58
CA ASP A 93 26.00 -29.62 -10.87
C ASP A 93 27.28 -29.25 -10.10
N ASP A 94 27.43 -27.98 -9.68
CA ASP A 94 28.58 -27.49 -8.91
C ASP A 94 28.44 -27.63 -7.38
N ARG A 95 27.23 -27.94 -6.90
CA ARG A 95 26.83 -28.17 -5.50
C ARG A 95 26.95 -26.95 -4.59
N ASP A 96 26.81 -25.75 -5.14
CA ASP A 96 26.85 -24.51 -4.36
C ASP A 96 25.49 -24.19 -3.69
N GLY A 97 24.44 -24.96 -4.00
CA GLY A 97 23.09 -24.78 -3.49
C GLY A 97 22.23 -23.80 -4.31
N ALA A 98 22.75 -23.31 -5.44
CA ALA A 98 22.05 -22.50 -6.43
C ALA A 98 21.90 -23.25 -7.76
N VAL A 99 21.19 -22.65 -8.72
CA VAL A 99 21.02 -23.22 -10.05
C VAL A 99 22.15 -22.71 -10.94
N ASP A 100 22.76 -23.60 -11.74
CA ASP A 100 23.86 -23.23 -12.63
C ASP A 100 23.45 -22.16 -13.66
N LEU A 101 24.30 -21.15 -13.81
CA LEU A 101 24.12 -20.05 -14.76
C LEU A 101 25.19 -20.07 -15.84
N ASP A 102 24.83 -19.69 -17.07
CA ASP A 102 25.75 -19.53 -18.19
C ASP A 102 26.62 -18.26 -18.05
N GLU A 103 27.57 -18.06 -18.97
CA GLU A 103 28.46 -16.89 -19.02
C GLU A 103 27.70 -15.54 -19.13
N HIS A 104 26.41 -15.57 -19.46
CA HIS A 104 25.52 -14.41 -19.57
C HIS A 104 24.52 -14.31 -18.42
N GLY A 105 24.69 -15.12 -17.36
CA GLY A 105 23.85 -15.12 -16.17
C GLY A 105 22.46 -15.73 -16.40
N LYS A 106 22.28 -16.61 -17.39
CA LYS A 106 21.02 -17.34 -17.60
C LYS A 106 21.09 -18.75 -17.05
N ILE A 107 19.99 -19.22 -16.48
CA ILE A 107 19.83 -20.63 -16.08
C ILE A 107 20.21 -21.59 -17.20
N ILE A 108 21.16 -22.48 -16.91
CA ILE A 108 21.48 -23.63 -17.75
C ILE A 108 20.39 -24.67 -17.54
N TRP A 109 19.73 -25.06 -18.63
CA TRP A 109 18.74 -26.13 -18.61
C TRP A 109 19.40 -27.44 -18.99
N ASP A 110 19.61 -28.33 -18.02
CA ASP A 110 20.38 -29.56 -18.22
C ASP A 110 19.56 -30.68 -18.84
N ALA A 111 18.27 -30.77 -18.52
CA ALA A 111 17.41 -31.84 -19.00
C ALA A 111 16.03 -31.35 -19.44
N THR A 112 15.40 -32.13 -20.33
CA THR A 112 13.98 -31.97 -20.69
C THR A 112 13.19 -33.17 -20.22
N LEU A 113 12.16 -32.93 -19.43
CA LEU A 113 11.26 -33.95 -18.88
C LEU A 113 9.90 -33.85 -19.56
N ILE A 114 9.48 -34.91 -20.23
CA ILE A 114 8.18 -35.01 -20.88
C ILE A 114 7.31 -36.04 -20.17
N TYR A 115 6.27 -35.57 -19.49
CA TYR A 115 5.20 -36.41 -18.96
C TYR A 115 4.10 -36.53 -20.02
N HIS A 116 3.76 -37.75 -20.41
CA HIS A 116 2.70 -38.00 -21.37
C HIS A 116 1.93 -39.28 -21.07
N VAL A 117 0.67 -39.29 -21.51
CA VAL A 117 -0.17 -40.50 -21.52
C VAL A 117 0.15 -41.33 -22.75
N TRP A 118 0.51 -42.59 -22.54
CA TRP A 118 0.62 -43.58 -23.58
C TRP A 118 -0.62 -44.48 -23.59
N SER A 119 -1.34 -44.48 -24.71
CA SER A 119 -2.58 -45.25 -24.89
C SER A 119 -2.34 -46.73 -25.23
N GLY A 120 -1.34 -47.35 -24.61
CA GLY A 120 -1.08 -48.79 -24.72
C GLY A 120 -2.13 -49.63 -24.00
N ASN A 121 -1.93 -50.95 -23.97
CA ASN A 121 -2.70 -51.86 -23.11
C ASN A 121 -1.75 -52.53 -22.10
N PRO A 122 -1.68 -52.06 -20.85
CA PRO A 122 -2.51 -51.03 -20.21
C PRO A 122 -2.11 -49.58 -20.59
N THR A 123 -3.00 -48.61 -20.34
CA THR A 123 -2.69 -47.18 -20.43
C THR A 123 -1.64 -46.80 -19.38
N GLU A 124 -0.61 -46.08 -19.79
CA GLU A 124 0.55 -45.76 -18.94
C GLU A 124 0.79 -44.25 -18.88
N LEU A 125 1.20 -43.75 -17.71
CA LEU A 125 1.84 -42.44 -17.60
C LEU A 125 3.35 -42.66 -17.74
N ARG A 126 3.96 -42.07 -18.77
CA ARG A 126 5.39 -42.20 -19.05
C ARG A 126 6.11 -40.89 -18.85
N LEU A 127 7.33 -40.98 -18.33
CA LEU A 127 8.29 -39.89 -18.25
C LEU A 127 9.40 -40.17 -19.26
N THR A 128 9.57 -39.26 -20.22
CA THR A 128 10.72 -39.27 -21.14
C THR A 128 11.66 -38.14 -20.75
N THR A 129 12.89 -38.49 -20.41
CA THR A 129 13.96 -37.57 -20.03
C THR A 129 14.96 -37.46 -21.16
N PHE A 130 15.25 -36.25 -21.61
CA PHE A 130 16.35 -35.93 -22.53
C PHE A 130 17.48 -35.30 -21.72
N ASP A 131 18.62 -36.00 -21.63
CA ASP A 131 19.76 -35.60 -20.79
C ASP A 131 21.08 -35.95 -21.52
N PRO A 132 21.88 -34.96 -21.98
CA PRO A 132 21.66 -33.51 -21.80
C PRO A 132 20.57 -32.96 -22.74
N ARG A 133 19.95 -31.84 -22.34
CA ARG A 133 19.01 -31.08 -23.17
C ARG A 133 19.74 -30.35 -24.29
N ASP A 134 19.18 -30.42 -25.49
CA ASP A 134 19.59 -29.57 -26.61
C ASP A 134 18.94 -28.18 -26.49
N ASN A 135 19.70 -27.21 -26.00
CA ASN A 135 19.24 -25.82 -25.82
C ASN A 135 19.17 -25.03 -27.13
N THR A 136 19.65 -25.58 -28.26
CA THR A 136 19.60 -24.92 -29.57
C THR A 136 18.24 -25.07 -30.27
N LEU A 137 17.37 -25.96 -29.78
CA LEU A 137 16.05 -26.20 -30.36
C LEU A 137 15.15 -24.97 -30.23
N THR A 138 14.51 -24.58 -31.34
CA THR A 138 13.49 -23.54 -31.37
C THR A 138 12.20 -23.99 -30.66
N PRO A 139 11.31 -23.07 -30.21
CA PRO A 139 10.03 -23.43 -29.60
C PRO A 139 9.17 -24.37 -30.48
N ALA A 140 9.19 -24.17 -31.80
CA ALA A 140 8.47 -25.04 -32.74
C ALA A 140 9.05 -26.46 -32.78
N GLN A 141 10.38 -26.60 -32.80
CA GLN A 141 11.05 -27.90 -32.77
C GLN A 141 10.85 -28.62 -31.44
N ARG A 142 10.76 -27.90 -30.31
CA ARG A 142 10.42 -28.48 -29.00
C ARG A 142 8.97 -28.96 -28.96
N GLN A 143 8.05 -28.22 -29.57
CA GLN A 143 6.67 -28.68 -29.71
C GLN A 143 6.60 -29.94 -30.60
N GLU A 144 7.38 -30.00 -31.69
CA GLU A 144 7.49 -31.20 -32.51
C GLU A 144 8.13 -32.37 -31.76
N GLN A 145 9.12 -32.09 -30.90
CA GLN A 145 9.72 -33.07 -30.00
C GLN A 145 8.66 -33.68 -29.08
N LEU A 146 7.87 -32.84 -28.40
CA LEU A 146 6.75 -33.26 -27.56
C LEU A 146 5.73 -34.10 -28.35
N ASN A 147 5.30 -33.62 -29.51
CA ASN A 147 4.32 -34.31 -30.35
C ASN A 147 4.81 -35.72 -30.75
N ALA A 148 6.09 -35.83 -31.14
CA ALA A 148 6.70 -37.10 -31.51
C ALA A 148 6.80 -38.07 -30.32
N VAL A 149 7.16 -37.57 -29.12
CA VAL A 149 7.18 -38.40 -27.90
C VAL A 149 5.80 -38.93 -27.57
N VAL A 150 4.76 -38.09 -27.66
CA VAL A 150 3.38 -38.51 -27.41
C VAL A 150 2.93 -39.56 -28.44
N ALA A 151 3.26 -39.37 -29.72
CA ALA A 151 2.86 -40.27 -30.80
C ALA A 151 3.59 -41.63 -30.76
N ALA A 152 4.89 -41.65 -30.43
CA ALA A 152 5.71 -42.86 -30.40
C ALA A 152 5.73 -43.54 -29.02
N GLY A 153 5.31 -42.84 -27.97
CA GLY A 153 5.32 -43.32 -26.58
C GLY A 153 6.72 -43.35 -25.96
N ASN A 154 7.72 -42.82 -26.65
CA ASN A 154 9.12 -42.76 -26.24
C ASN A 154 9.85 -41.65 -27.02
N GLY A 155 11.06 -41.30 -26.59
CA GLY A 155 11.87 -40.27 -27.24
C GLY A 155 12.75 -40.72 -28.42
N ALA A 156 12.67 -41.99 -28.85
CA ALA A 156 13.47 -42.46 -29.97
C ALA A 156 12.90 -41.93 -31.31
N GLY A 157 13.78 -41.38 -32.16
CA GLY A 157 13.38 -40.87 -33.48
C GLY A 157 12.84 -39.44 -33.51
N THR A 158 13.03 -38.67 -32.44
CA THR A 158 12.75 -37.23 -32.41
C THR A 158 14.02 -36.39 -32.20
N PHE A 159 13.90 -35.06 -32.17
CA PHE A 159 14.99 -34.14 -31.83
C PHE A 159 15.62 -34.55 -30.50
N ASN A 160 16.96 -34.58 -30.45
CA ASN A 160 17.74 -35.06 -29.29
C ASN A 160 17.43 -36.51 -28.85
N GLY A 161 16.81 -37.33 -29.71
CA GLY A 161 16.33 -38.67 -29.35
C GLY A 161 17.42 -39.68 -28.94
N SER A 162 18.68 -39.45 -29.32
CA SER A 162 19.82 -40.28 -28.86
C SER A 162 20.09 -40.15 -27.36
N ASN A 163 19.69 -39.03 -26.75
CA ASN A 163 19.85 -38.72 -25.33
C ASN A 163 18.54 -38.94 -24.55
N ALA A 164 17.54 -39.57 -25.18
CA ALA A 164 16.25 -39.82 -24.58
C ALA A 164 16.23 -41.14 -23.80
N THR A 165 15.73 -41.09 -22.57
CA THR A 165 15.40 -42.26 -21.76
C THR A 165 13.93 -42.19 -21.36
N THR A 166 13.17 -43.25 -21.62
CA THR A 166 11.75 -43.31 -21.25
C THR A 166 11.53 -44.34 -20.16
N ARG A 167 10.86 -43.95 -19.08
CA ARG A 167 10.41 -44.85 -18.02
C ARG A 167 8.90 -44.75 -17.80
N VAL A 168 8.31 -45.85 -17.37
CA VAL A 168 6.91 -45.88 -16.92
C VAL A 168 6.85 -45.34 -15.50
N VAL A 169 6.09 -44.27 -15.28
CA VAL A 169 5.82 -43.71 -13.95
C VAL A 169 4.75 -44.55 -13.27
N PHE A 170 3.69 -44.90 -14.01
CA PHE A 170 2.66 -45.83 -13.56
C PHE A 170 1.96 -46.52 -14.74
N ALA A 171 1.48 -47.74 -14.52
CA ALA A 171 0.72 -48.55 -15.48
C ALA A 171 -0.70 -48.81 -14.95
N ASN A 172 -1.73 -48.71 -15.81
CA ASN A 172 -3.16 -48.65 -15.47
C ASN A 172 -3.65 -47.24 -15.06
N LEU A 173 -3.27 -46.25 -15.87
CA LEU A 173 -3.77 -44.89 -15.75
C LEU A 173 -5.28 -44.84 -16.04
N PHE A 174 -6.07 -44.25 -15.13
CA PHE A 174 -7.51 -44.05 -15.31
C PHE A 174 -7.80 -42.70 -15.98
N ASP A 175 -7.24 -41.62 -15.43
CA ASP A 175 -7.44 -40.26 -15.92
C ASP A 175 -6.18 -39.42 -15.67
N TRP A 176 -5.87 -38.54 -16.63
CA TRP A 176 -4.80 -37.54 -16.54
C TRP A 176 -5.21 -36.30 -17.31
N SER A 177 -5.24 -35.17 -16.60
CA SER A 177 -5.45 -33.86 -17.24
C SER A 177 -4.61 -32.79 -16.56
N ILE A 178 -4.02 -31.94 -17.39
CA ILE A 178 -3.41 -30.69 -16.95
C ILE A 178 -4.31 -29.54 -17.43
N VAL A 179 -4.80 -28.74 -16.49
CA VAL A 179 -5.68 -27.62 -16.77
C VAL A 179 -4.95 -26.33 -16.38
N PRO A 180 -4.74 -25.39 -17.31
CA PRO A 180 -4.22 -24.08 -16.96
C PRO A 180 -5.25 -23.37 -16.09
N ARG A 181 -4.78 -22.78 -14.99
CA ARG A 181 -5.65 -22.00 -14.11
C ARG A 181 -5.94 -20.68 -14.83
N SER A 182 -7.19 -20.54 -15.31
CA SER A 182 -7.67 -19.32 -15.97
C SER A 182 -7.55 -18.14 -15.01
N SER A 183 -7.23 -16.97 -15.56
CA SER A 183 -7.17 -15.69 -14.83
C SER A 183 -8.56 -15.11 -14.54
N THR A 184 -9.50 -15.97 -14.15
CA THR A 184 -10.89 -15.60 -13.83
C THR A 184 -10.99 -15.25 -12.35
N TYR A 185 -11.57 -14.09 -12.05
CA TYR A 185 -11.77 -13.57 -10.72
C TYR A 185 -13.26 -13.40 -10.41
N ASP A 186 -13.71 -13.90 -9.26
CA ASP A 186 -15.08 -13.71 -8.78
C ASP A 186 -15.17 -12.53 -7.81
N GLY A 187 -15.78 -11.44 -8.28
CA GLY A 187 -16.02 -10.23 -7.51
C GLY A 187 -17.18 -10.33 -6.52
N TYR A 188 -17.92 -11.44 -6.45
CA TYR A 188 -19.07 -11.53 -5.54
C TYR A 188 -18.66 -11.56 -4.06
N ALA A 189 -19.31 -10.72 -3.25
CA ALA A 189 -19.35 -10.82 -1.79
C ALA A 189 -20.72 -10.34 -1.27
N PRO A 190 -21.23 -10.85 -0.15
CA PRO A 190 -22.54 -10.44 0.38
C PRO A 190 -22.59 -8.97 0.83
N GLN A 191 -21.43 -8.36 1.09
CA GLN A 191 -21.27 -6.95 1.41
C GLN A 191 -20.09 -6.37 0.63
N ILE A 192 -20.09 -5.05 0.45
CA ILE A 192 -18.99 -4.37 -0.22
C ILE A 192 -17.73 -4.48 0.63
N LEU A 193 -16.65 -5.02 0.05
CA LEU A 193 -15.36 -5.17 0.71
C LEU A 193 -14.21 -5.10 -0.31
N ARG A 194 -12.99 -4.90 0.18
CA ARG A 194 -11.76 -4.93 -0.63
C ARG A 194 -11.10 -6.28 -0.52
N ASP A 195 -10.74 -6.85 -1.65
CA ASP A 195 -9.89 -8.03 -1.75
C ASP A 195 -8.48 -7.57 -2.13
N VAL A 196 -7.59 -7.61 -1.15
CA VAL A 196 -6.23 -7.05 -1.25
C VAL A 196 -5.24 -8.12 -1.70
N ASN A 197 -4.23 -7.72 -2.48
CA ASN A 197 -3.16 -8.60 -2.98
C ASN A 197 -3.67 -9.82 -3.75
N THR A 198 -4.75 -9.64 -4.52
CA THR A 198 -5.25 -10.68 -5.41
C THR A 198 -4.28 -10.88 -6.56
N PHE A 199 -3.87 -12.11 -6.80
CA PHE A 199 -3.04 -12.52 -7.93
C PHE A 199 -3.92 -13.09 -9.06
N LEU A 200 -3.77 -12.58 -10.28
CA LEU A 200 -4.53 -13.03 -11.46
C LEU A 200 -3.69 -13.91 -12.40
N GLY A 201 -2.37 -13.80 -12.34
CA GLY A 201 -1.42 -14.59 -13.13
C GLY A 201 -0.19 -13.79 -13.49
N SER A 202 0.78 -14.41 -14.15
CA SER A 202 2.02 -13.74 -14.55
C SER A 202 2.10 -13.58 -16.07
N CYS A 203 2.81 -12.55 -16.52
CA CYS A 203 3.14 -12.39 -17.94
C CYS A 203 4.48 -11.69 -18.14
N LEU A 204 5.13 -11.95 -19.28
CA LEU A 204 6.33 -11.24 -19.70
C LEU A 204 5.93 -9.85 -20.23
N LEU A 205 6.36 -8.80 -19.54
CA LEU A 205 6.23 -7.42 -20.01
C LEU A 205 7.55 -6.95 -20.59
N THR A 206 7.51 -6.22 -21.70
CA THR A 206 8.68 -5.59 -22.33
C THR A 206 8.76 -4.11 -21.95
N GLY A 207 9.85 -3.43 -22.27
CA GLY A 207 9.84 -1.96 -22.17
C GLY A 207 8.73 -1.35 -23.04
N GLY A 208 8.04 -0.33 -22.54
CA GLY A 208 6.99 0.40 -23.26
C GLY A 208 5.58 0.24 -22.68
N THR A 209 4.56 0.51 -23.49
CA THR A 209 3.14 0.47 -23.11
C THR A 209 2.51 -0.89 -23.46
N HIS A 210 1.68 -1.39 -22.54
CA HIS A 210 0.93 -2.64 -22.67
C HIS A 210 -0.56 -2.41 -22.48
N THR A 211 -1.36 -3.28 -23.07
CA THR A 211 -2.83 -3.23 -22.98
C THR A 211 -3.35 -4.34 -22.07
N PHE A 212 -4.18 -3.95 -21.10
CA PHE A 212 -4.79 -4.83 -20.11
C PHE A 212 -6.30 -4.85 -20.34
N THR A 213 -6.81 -5.93 -20.91
CA THR A 213 -8.23 -6.08 -21.29
C THR A 213 -8.96 -6.94 -20.28
N PHE A 214 -9.89 -6.33 -19.57
CA PHE A 214 -10.80 -6.99 -18.64
C PHE A 214 -12.07 -7.39 -19.37
N THR A 215 -12.49 -8.65 -19.24
CA THR A 215 -13.68 -9.22 -19.88
C THR A 215 -14.60 -9.81 -18.85
N VAL A 216 -15.88 -9.42 -18.85
CA VAL A 216 -16.89 -10.03 -17.98
C VAL A 216 -17.28 -11.38 -18.56
N ASP A 217 -16.97 -12.46 -17.84
CA ASP A 217 -17.25 -13.83 -18.27
C ASP A 217 -18.60 -14.32 -17.74
N GLY A 218 -19.06 -13.77 -16.64
CA GLY A 218 -20.33 -14.16 -16.03
C GLY A 218 -20.55 -13.50 -14.69
N LYS A 219 -21.31 -14.18 -13.83
CA LYS A 219 -21.51 -13.79 -12.43
C LYS A 219 -21.71 -15.01 -11.55
N ASN A 220 -21.37 -14.87 -10.27
CA ASN A 220 -21.76 -15.82 -9.25
C ASN A 220 -23.30 -15.92 -9.21
N PRO A 221 -23.93 -17.11 -9.06
CA PRO A 221 -25.38 -17.23 -8.96
C PRO A 221 -26.01 -16.39 -7.84
N ALA A 222 -25.26 -16.12 -6.76
CA ALA A 222 -25.71 -15.26 -5.67
C ALA A 222 -25.54 -13.76 -5.95
N SER A 223 -24.82 -13.38 -7.02
CA SER A 223 -24.64 -11.99 -7.42
C SER A 223 -25.86 -11.45 -8.18
N SER A 224 -26.24 -10.23 -7.81
CA SER A 224 -27.31 -9.48 -8.45
C SER A 224 -26.89 -8.83 -9.79
N GLY A 225 -25.59 -8.70 -10.07
CA GLY A 225 -25.07 -7.95 -11.22
C GLY A 225 -23.78 -8.49 -11.83
N TYR A 226 -23.19 -7.72 -12.74
CA TYR A 226 -21.98 -8.06 -13.51
C TYR A 226 -20.84 -7.04 -13.30
N ARG A 227 -20.96 -6.19 -12.29
CA ARG A 227 -20.06 -5.05 -12.09
C ARG A 227 -18.62 -5.49 -11.85
N VAL A 228 -17.67 -4.69 -12.33
CA VAL A 228 -16.25 -4.85 -12.02
C VAL A 228 -15.77 -3.59 -11.29
N GLY A 229 -15.03 -3.75 -10.20
CA GLY A 229 -14.40 -2.65 -9.47
C GLY A 229 -12.94 -2.95 -9.21
N LEU A 230 -12.08 -2.02 -9.62
CA LEU A 230 -10.65 -2.09 -9.44
C LEU A 230 -10.22 -0.90 -8.58
N ASP A 231 -9.43 -1.13 -7.54
CA ASP A 231 -8.89 -0.09 -6.68
C ASP A 231 -7.42 0.16 -7.05
N ARG A 232 -6.58 -0.86 -6.88
CA ARG A 232 -5.16 -0.82 -7.26
C ARG A 232 -4.79 -1.94 -8.19
N LEU A 233 -3.83 -1.71 -9.08
CA LEU A 233 -3.27 -2.68 -10.01
C LEU A 233 -1.77 -2.83 -9.77
N MET A 234 -1.33 -4.07 -9.59
CA MET A 234 0.07 -4.47 -9.63
C MET A 234 0.34 -4.99 -11.04
N VAL A 235 0.89 -4.11 -11.87
CA VAL A 235 1.12 -4.34 -13.31
C VAL A 235 2.50 -3.88 -13.75
N SER A 236 3.34 -3.54 -12.77
CA SER A 236 4.65 -2.98 -12.98
C SER A 236 5.63 -3.78 -12.16
N PRO A 237 6.76 -4.16 -12.74
CA PRO A 237 7.72 -4.95 -12.01
C PRO A 237 8.56 -4.11 -11.02
N CYS A 238 8.44 -2.78 -10.99
CA CYS A 238 8.92 -1.98 -9.85
C CYS A 238 8.06 -2.18 -8.58
N ALA A 239 7.08 -3.09 -8.63
CA ALA A 239 6.15 -3.48 -7.56
C ALA A 239 5.35 -2.32 -6.95
N ALA A 240 5.42 -1.12 -7.56
CA ALA A 240 4.62 0.02 -7.18
C ALA A 240 3.18 -0.21 -7.68
N PRO A 241 2.18 -0.30 -6.79
CA PRO A 241 0.80 -0.39 -7.22
C PRO A 241 0.39 0.91 -7.92
N ARG A 242 -0.49 0.78 -8.92
CA ARG A 242 -1.11 1.90 -9.63
C ARG A 242 -2.57 2.00 -9.28
N GLU A 243 -3.06 3.20 -9.03
CA GLU A 243 -4.48 3.48 -8.84
C GLU A 243 -5.21 3.22 -10.16
N ALA A 244 -6.25 2.40 -10.13
CA ALA A 244 -6.91 1.95 -11.34
C ALA A 244 -7.67 3.08 -12.04
N GLU A 245 -8.30 3.97 -11.26
CA GLU A 245 -9.04 5.13 -11.74
C GLU A 245 -8.15 6.17 -12.42
N GLU A 246 -6.87 6.26 -12.05
CA GLU A 246 -5.89 7.15 -12.67
C GLU A 246 -5.41 6.64 -14.04
N GLN A 247 -5.77 5.41 -14.40
CA GLN A 247 -5.51 4.84 -15.73
C GLN A 247 -6.65 5.11 -16.72
N LEU A 248 -7.67 5.86 -16.30
CA LEU A 248 -8.77 6.30 -17.17
C LEU A 248 -8.35 7.49 -18.05
N PRO A 249 -8.94 7.63 -19.24
CA PRO A 249 -10.01 6.80 -19.82
C PRO A 249 -9.51 5.45 -20.35
N ALA A 250 -10.40 4.45 -20.35
CA ALA A 250 -10.12 3.18 -21.00
C ALA A 250 -9.87 3.39 -22.50
N SER A 251 -8.80 2.79 -23.02
CA SER A 251 -8.39 2.86 -24.43
C SER A 251 -9.38 2.19 -25.40
N ALA A 252 -10.12 1.20 -24.92
CA ALA A 252 -11.22 0.55 -25.63
C ALA A 252 -12.23 0.00 -24.61
N GLN A 253 -13.52 -0.03 -24.95
CA GLN A 253 -14.56 -0.58 -24.08
C GLN A 253 -15.81 -0.96 -24.87
N VAL A 254 -16.55 -1.97 -24.40
CA VAL A 254 -17.77 -2.49 -25.03
C VAL A 254 -18.84 -2.69 -23.97
N GLY A 255 -20.06 -2.19 -24.25
CA GLY A 255 -21.27 -2.43 -23.47
C GLY A 255 -21.47 -1.52 -22.25
N ALA A 256 -20.39 -1.00 -21.64
CA ALA A 256 -20.45 0.00 -20.58
C ALA A 256 -19.27 0.98 -20.68
N THR A 257 -19.22 1.98 -19.81
CA THR A 257 -18.10 2.94 -19.73
C THR A 257 -17.44 2.83 -18.36
N ALA A 258 -16.13 2.59 -18.34
CA ALA A 258 -15.35 2.61 -17.11
C ALA A 258 -15.26 4.05 -16.58
N ALA A 259 -15.54 4.25 -15.31
CA ALA A 259 -15.59 5.56 -14.68
C ALA A 259 -14.97 5.54 -13.29
N ARG A 260 -14.49 6.71 -12.86
CA ARG A 260 -14.11 6.94 -11.46
C ARG A 260 -15.38 6.94 -10.61
N GLU A 261 -15.39 6.16 -9.54
CA GLU A 261 -16.48 6.14 -8.56
C GLU A 261 -15.95 6.46 -7.18
N TYR A 262 -16.56 7.45 -6.53
CA TYR A 262 -16.20 7.86 -5.18
C TYR A 262 -16.70 6.84 -4.15
N MET A 263 -15.77 6.28 -3.38
CA MET A 263 -15.99 5.29 -2.33
C MET A 263 -15.85 5.94 -0.95
N GLY A 264 -16.78 6.84 -0.64
CA GLY A 264 -16.74 7.65 0.58
C GLY A 264 -16.71 6.80 1.88
N GLY A 265 -15.76 7.12 2.76
CA GLY A 265 -15.67 6.53 4.10
C GLY A 265 -15.08 5.11 4.16
N GLY A 266 -14.47 4.63 3.07
CA GLY A 266 -13.87 3.29 3.01
C GLY A 266 -12.35 3.27 2.92
N SER A 267 -11.75 2.07 3.01
CA SER A 267 -10.30 1.86 2.93
C SER A 267 -9.73 1.90 1.50
N TRP A 268 -10.50 2.35 0.50
CA TRP A 268 -10.06 2.45 -0.89
C TRP A 268 -8.95 3.48 -1.01
N SER A 269 -8.02 3.19 -1.90
CA SER A 269 -6.98 4.14 -2.21
C SER A 269 -7.57 5.36 -2.88
N GLY A 270 -7.08 6.56 -2.56
CA GLY A 270 -7.64 7.80 -3.11
C GLY A 270 -9.11 8.06 -2.81
N ASN A 271 -9.80 7.24 -2.00
CA ASN A 271 -11.26 7.19 -1.89
C ASN A 271 -12.00 6.94 -3.22
N TYR A 272 -11.35 6.35 -4.22
CA TYR A 272 -11.96 6.02 -5.50
C TYR A 272 -11.79 4.55 -5.85
N GLN A 273 -12.58 4.11 -6.82
CA GLN A 273 -12.28 2.93 -7.59
C GLN A 273 -12.55 3.21 -9.07
N LEU A 274 -11.91 2.46 -9.95
CA LEU A 274 -12.41 2.27 -11.30
C LEU A 274 -13.61 1.33 -11.25
N SER A 275 -14.79 1.87 -11.53
CA SER A 275 -16.03 1.12 -11.66
C SER A 275 -16.38 0.91 -13.13
N PHE A 276 -16.59 -0.34 -13.50
CA PHE A 276 -17.13 -0.73 -14.80
C PHE A 276 -18.52 -1.36 -14.60
N PRO A 277 -19.61 -0.62 -14.84
CA PRO A 277 -20.97 -1.07 -14.59
C PRO A 277 -21.48 -1.95 -15.73
N ALA A 278 -20.83 -3.10 -15.93
CA ALA A 278 -21.27 -4.07 -16.93
C ALA A 278 -22.65 -4.65 -16.58
N SER A 279 -23.42 -4.98 -17.62
CA SER A 279 -24.77 -5.53 -17.50
C SER A 279 -24.92 -6.93 -18.10
N ALA A 280 -23.91 -7.42 -18.83
CA ALA A 280 -23.92 -8.74 -19.47
C ALA A 280 -22.51 -9.30 -19.65
N THR A 281 -22.43 -10.61 -19.84
CA THR A 281 -21.22 -11.32 -20.29
C THR A 281 -20.75 -10.76 -21.65
N GLY A 282 -19.44 -10.71 -21.85
CA GLY A 282 -18.79 -10.20 -23.06
C GLY A 282 -18.56 -8.68 -23.06
N HIS A 283 -19.02 -7.96 -22.04
CA HIS A 283 -18.63 -6.56 -21.83
C HIS A 283 -17.14 -6.48 -21.49
N THR A 284 -16.45 -5.49 -22.03
CA THR A 284 -15.00 -5.34 -21.88
C THR A 284 -14.58 -3.91 -21.64
N PHE A 285 -13.42 -3.72 -21.01
CA PHE A 285 -12.68 -2.45 -21.01
C PHE A 285 -11.17 -2.74 -21.03
N THR A 286 -10.40 -1.86 -21.67
CA THR A 286 -8.96 -2.00 -21.86
C THR A 286 -8.21 -0.79 -21.34
N LEU A 287 -7.29 -1.02 -20.40
CA LEU A 287 -6.39 0.00 -19.87
C LEU A 287 -5.04 -0.05 -20.61
N SER A 288 -4.47 1.10 -20.90
CA SER A 288 -3.12 1.22 -21.47
C SER A 288 -2.16 1.68 -20.38
N MET A 289 -1.17 0.86 -20.05
CA MET A 289 -0.27 1.09 -18.93
C MET A 289 1.17 0.79 -19.34
N GLU A 290 2.10 1.66 -18.95
CA GLU A 290 3.53 1.44 -19.19
C GLU A 290 4.06 0.32 -18.31
N ASN A 291 5.08 -0.40 -18.76
CA ASN A 291 5.72 -1.46 -17.97
C ASN A 291 6.28 -0.90 -16.66
N ASP A 292 7.10 0.15 -16.72
CA ASP A 292 7.67 0.78 -15.53
C ASP A 292 7.33 2.28 -15.49
N ARG A 293 6.69 2.66 -14.38
CA ARG A 293 6.31 4.01 -14.02
C ARG A 293 5.99 3.99 -12.55
N TRP A 294 6.52 4.97 -11.83
CA TRP A 294 6.05 5.28 -10.49
C TRP A 294 5.03 6.40 -10.57
N GLU A 295 3.87 6.21 -9.95
CA GLU A 295 2.90 7.27 -9.70
C GLU A 295 2.73 7.50 -8.21
N ASP A 296 2.54 8.77 -7.86
CA ASP A 296 2.19 9.21 -6.52
C ASP A 296 1.04 10.20 -6.63
N THR A 297 -0.15 9.70 -6.36
CA THR A 297 -1.45 10.41 -6.46
C THR A 297 -2.04 10.67 -5.09
N ASN A 298 -1.64 9.87 -4.10
CA ASN A 298 -2.15 9.94 -2.74
C ASN A 298 -1.20 10.64 -1.77
N PHE A 299 0.09 10.78 -2.12
CA PHE A 299 1.13 11.44 -1.30
C PHE A 299 1.31 10.86 0.11
N ARG A 300 0.91 9.60 0.29
CA ARG A 300 0.77 8.93 1.60
C ARG A 300 1.71 7.73 1.76
N GLY A 301 2.67 7.53 0.88
CA GLY A 301 3.59 6.40 1.07
C GLY A 301 4.58 6.66 2.20
N LEU A 302 5.03 5.55 2.76
CA LEU A 302 5.81 5.51 3.99
C LEU A 302 7.15 6.24 3.82
N GLY A 303 7.47 7.14 4.75
CA GLY A 303 8.70 7.94 4.68
C GLY A 303 8.59 9.23 3.87
N SER A 304 7.38 9.61 3.43
CA SER A 304 7.14 10.95 2.92
C SER A 304 7.26 11.98 4.04
N GLU A 305 7.86 13.13 3.74
CA GLU A 305 8.09 14.22 4.68
C GLU A 305 7.40 15.50 4.23
N THR A 306 6.94 16.29 5.21
CA THR A 306 6.29 17.57 4.99
C THR A 306 6.97 18.65 5.83
N ASP A 307 7.33 19.76 5.19
CA ASP A 307 7.82 20.96 5.86
C ASP A 307 7.04 22.17 5.34
N ASN A 308 6.24 22.79 6.20
CA ASN A 308 5.31 23.87 5.82
C ASN A 308 4.32 23.48 4.68
N THR A 309 4.11 22.19 4.47
CA THR A 309 3.14 21.61 3.53
C THR A 309 2.26 20.59 4.25
N VAL A 310 1.11 20.30 3.67
CA VAL A 310 0.18 19.28 4.14
C VAL A 310 -0.37 18.50 2.97
N VAL A 311 -0.60 17.20 3.18
CA VAL A 311 -1.38 16.35 2.28
C VAL A 311 -2.83 16.41 2.77
N ASP A 312 -3.70 16.99 1.96
CA ASP A 312 -5.08 17.27 2.34
C ASP A 312 -6.06 16.71 1.31
N TRP A 313 -7.27 16.35 1.76
CA TRP A 313 -8.34 15.93 0.88
C TRP A 313 -9.12 17.15 0.42
N ASP A 314 -8.91 17.56 -0.84
CA ASP A 314 -9.51 18.77 -1.37
C ASP A 314 -10.87 18.49 -2.00
N THR A 315 -11.93 18.79 -1.24
CA THR A 315 -13.32 18.67 -1.68
C THR A 315 -13.76 19.74 -2.68
N THR A 316 -12.91 20.74 -2.95
CA THR A 316 -13.21 21.82 -3.93
C THR A 316 -12.86 21.43 -5.36
N LEU A 317 -12.10 20.34 -5.55
CA LEU A 317 -11.76 19.82 -6.87
C LEU A 317 -12.89 18.98 -7.45
N ASN A 318 -12.94 18.86 -8.78
CA ASN A 318 -13.80 17.91 -9.48
C ASN A 318 -12.97 17.06 -10.47
N PRO A 319 -12.74 15.77 -10.16
CA PRO A 319 -13.11 15.10 -8.91
C PRO A 319 -12.35 15.66 -7.70
N THR A 320 -12.86 15.39 -6.51
CA THR A 320 -12.15 15.62 -5.25
C THR A 320 -10.90 14.75 -5.21
N ASP A 321 -9.82 15.20 -4.57
CA ASP A 321 -8.55 14.48 -4.66
C ASP A 321 -7.65 14.77 -3.45
N PHE A 322 -6.63 13.93 -3.24
CA PHE A 322 -5.53 14.28 -2.35
C PHE A 322 -4.61 15.27 -3.03
N VAL A 323 -4.23 16.32 -2.30
CA VAL A 323 -3.30 17.32 -2.81
C VAL A 323 -2.22 17.64 -1.80
N VAL A 324 -1.02 17.92 -2.31
CA VAL A 324 0.01 18.63 -1.53
C VAL A 324 -0.20 20.13 -1.71
N ARG A 325 -0.38 20.83 -0.60
CA ARG A 325 -0.46 22.29 -0.55
C ARG A 325 0.33 22.84 0.62
N LEU A 326 0.54 24.15 0.68
CA LEU A 326 1.10 24.78 1.87
C LEU A 326 0.17 24.57 3.08
N ASP A 327 0.79 24.28 4.23
CA ASP A 327 0.12 24.20 5.53
C ASP A 327 0.02 25.58 6.16
N GLY A 328 -1.00 25.83 6.97
CA GLY A 328 -1.32 27.15 7.53
C GLY A 328 -2.50 27.83 6.86
N TYR A 329 -2.47 29.16 6.82
CA TYR A 329 -3.63 30.01 6.54
C TYR A 329 -4.77 29.80 7.54
N GLY A 330 -4.56 30.28 8.77
CA GLY A 330 -5.48 30.01 9.87
C GLY A 330 -5.01 30.57 11.21
N PHE A 331 -5.75 30.23 12.27
CA PHE A 331 -5.33 30.50 13.64
C PHE A 331 -4.16 29.59 14.01
N SER A 332 -2.95 30.15 13.98
CA SER A 332 -1.71 29.44 14.34
C SER A 332 -1.58 29.30 15.86
N TRP A 333 -2.07 30.26 16.64
CA TRP A 333 -2.04 30.20 18.10
C TRP A 333 -3.31 30.75 18.70
N ASN A 334 -3.69 30.24 19.88
CA ASN A 334 -4.71 30.84 20.73
C ASN A 334 -4.34 30.72 22.21
N ALA A 335 -4.87 31.66 23.00
CA ALA A 335 -4.49 31.82 24.39
C ALA A 335 -4.91 30.64 25.28
N TRP A 336 -6.10 30.10 25.07
CA TRP A 336 -6.66 29.09 25.98
C TRP A 336 -6.06 27.69 25.78
N GLU A 337 -5.65 27.32 24.55
CA GLU A 337 -4.89 26.09 24.33
C GLU A 337 -3.55 26.20 25.07
N GLN A 338 -2.85 27.33 24.93
CA GLN A 338 -1.59 27.54 25.67
C GLN A 338 -1.82 27.61 27.19
N THR A 339 -2.90 28.17 27.74
CA THR A 339 -3.09 28.14 29.20
C THR A 339 -3.58 26.81 29.76
N GLY A 340 -4.03 25.90 28.90
CA GLY A 340 -4.67 24.65 29.30
C GLY A 340 -6.12 24.84 29.79
N GLU A 341 -6.75 25.99 29.53
CA GLU A 341 -8.12 26.29 29.95
C GLU A 341 -9.16 25.76 28.95
N THR A 342 -9.07 24.49 28.55
CA THR A 342 -10.03 23.84 27.63
C THR A 342 -10.98 22.88 28.34
N ASN A 343 -12.29 22.97 28.05
CA ASN A 343 -13.29 22.04 28.53
C ASN A 343 -13.21 20.75 27.72
N ALA A 344 -14.02 19.74 28.05
CA ALA A 344 -14.02 18.45 27.35
C ALA A 344 -14.32 18.54 25.84
N LEU A 345 -14.78 19.70 25.33
CA LEU A 345 -15.04 19.99 23.93
C LEU A 345 -13.98 20.89 23.28
N GLY A 346 -12.85 21.15 23.95
CA GLY A 346 -11.80 22.05 23.47
C GLY A 346 -12.18 23.55 23.52
N GLN A 347 -13.27 23.92 24.17
CA GLN A 347 -13.70 25.31 24.33
C GLN A 347 -13.21 25.90 25.67
N PRO A 348 -13.09 27.24 25.80
CA PRO A 348 -12.61 27.85 27.04
C PRO A 348 -13.44 27.45 28.29
N VAL A 349 -12.82 26.89 29.35
CA VAL A 349 -13.51 26.50 30.62
C VAL A 349 -13.78 27.71 31.50
N THR A 350 -12.77 28.55 31.66
CA THR A 350 -12.75 29.69 32.57
C THR A 350 -12.04 30.80 31.84
N TYR A 351 -12.70 31.94 31.68
CA TYR A 351 -12.04 33.17 31.29
C TYR A 351 -12.47 34.21 32.30
N GLY A 352 -11.54 35.06 32.69
CA GLY A 352 -11.84 36.19 33.54
C GLY A 352 -11.85 37.47 32.73
N TYR A 353 -12.53 38.45 33.28
CA TYR A 353 -12.49 39.81 32.79
C TYR A 353 -12.07 40.72 33.95
N SER A 354 -11.28 41.75 33.65
CA SER A 354 -10.76 42.65 34.69
C SER A 354 -11.79 43.72 35.11
N ASP A 355 -13.08 43.39 35.12
CA ASP A 355 -14.23 44.32 35.00
C ASP A 355 -14.31 45.42 36.07
N THR A 356 -13.47 45.40 37.08
CA THR A 356 -13.45 46.40 38.15
C THR A 356 -12.10 47.09 38.36
N ASP A 357 -11.01 46.60 37.78
CA ASP A 357 -9.68 46.91 38.35
C ASP A 357 -8.85 47.90 37.55
N ASP A 358 -9.17 48.18 36.27
CA ASP A 358 -8.38 49.08 35.40
C ASP A 358 -6.86 48.82 35.52
N SER A 359 -6.47 47.58 35.86
CA SER A 359 -5.18 47.29 36.51
C SER A 359 -4.01 47.27 35.55
N LEU A 360 -4.29 47.24 34.25
CA LEU A 360 -3.30 47.39 33.20
C LEU A 360 -3.12 48.86 32.78
N ARG A 361 -3.81 49.82 33.40
CA ARG A 361 -3.70 51.24 33.05
C ARG A 361 -2.24 51.71 33.10
N GLY A 362 -1.74 52.21 31.97
CA GLY A 362 -0.36 52.65 31.82
C GLY A 362 0.68 51.54 31.93
N CYS A 363 0.29 50.27 31.77
CA CYS A 363 1.22 49.14 31.76
C CYS A 363 1.69 48.81 30.35
N ALA A 364 2.95 48.41 30.21
CA ALA A 364 3.41 47.64 29.06
C ALA A 364 3.26 46.16 29.40
N VAL A 365 2.74 45.38 28.46
CA VAL A 365 2.47 43.95 28.62
C VAL A 365 3.20 43.18 27.53
N ARG A 366 3.82 42.06 27.91
CA ARG A 366 4.43 41.08 27.00
C ARG A 366 3.77 39.72 27.18
N VAL A 367 3.32 39.17 26.07
CA VAL A 367 2.75 37.82 25.97
C VAL A 367 3.64 36.97 25.09
N VAL A 368 4.17 35.89 25.65
CA VAL A 368 4.99 34.89 24.96
C VAL A 368 4.09 33.87 24.28
N LEU A 369 4.25 33.74 22.96
CA LEU A 369 3.65 32.72 22.12
C LEU A 369 4.70 31.63 21.90
N ARG A 370 4.43 30.41 22.38
CA ARG A 370 5.46 29.37 22.47
C ARG A 370 5.46 28.44 21.25
N GLY A 371 6.56 28.42 20.52
CA GLY A 371 6.84 27.45 19.47
C GLY A 371 7.29 26.10 20.01
N SER A 372 7.56 25.14 19.12
CA SER A 372 7.94 23.78 19.53
C SER A 372 9.31 23.65 20.20
N GLU A 373 10.22 24.62 20.02
CA GLU A 373 11.55 24.60 20.64
C GLU A 373 11.54 25.02 22.12
N MET A 374 10.50 25.72 22.56
CA MET A 374 10.36 26.18 23.94
C MET A 374 9.79 25.10 24.86
N LEU A 375 10.26 25.07 26.10
CA LEU A 375 9.77 24.16 27.13
C LEU A 375 8.26 24.35 27.32
N GLU A 376 7.54 23.23 27.31
CA GLU A 376 6.06 23.22 27.30
C GLU A 376 5.45 24.09 26.20
N GLY A 377 6.15 24.20 25.08
CA GLY A 377 5.74 24.90 23.87
C GLY A 377 4.88 24.02 22.96
N ASN A 378 5.08 24.15 21.65
CA ASN A 378 4.30 23.51 20.60
C ASN A 378 2.84 24.00 20.51
N TRP A 379 2.61 25.28 20.82
CA TRP A 379 1.29 25.92 20.72
C TRP A 379 1.09 26.70 19.42
N LEU A 380 2.16 26.93 18.67
CA LEU A 380 2.10 27.43 17.29
C LEU A 380 1.87 26.26 16.34
N LYS A 381 0.66 26.18 15.76
CA LYS A 381 0.26 25.12 14.82
C LYS A 381 0.92 25.28 13.46
N TYR A 382 1.02 26.52 12.98
CA TYR A 382 1.39 26.83 11.61
C TYR A 382 2.49 27.88 11.52
N SER A 383 3.42 27.68 10.61
CA SER A 383 4.27 28.76 10.10
C SER A 383 3.45 29.69 9.20
N GLY A 384 3.94 30.90 8.92
CA GLY A 384 3.31 31.82 7.99
C GLY A 384 4.23 32.94 7.55
N GLY A 385 4.05 33.43 6.31
CA GLY A 385 4.86 34.52 5.78
C GLY A 385 4.52 35.88 6.41
N LYS A 386 3.28 36.01 6.88
CA LYS A 386 2.71 37.22 7.49
C LYS A 386 1.74 36.86 8.61
N SER A 387 1.55 37.77 9.56
CA SER A 387 0.78 37.50 10.78
C SER A 387 -0.17 38.63 11.18
N TRP A 388 -1.25 38.27 11.86
CA TRP A 388 -2.17 39.19 12.56
C TRP A 388 -2.31 38.75 14.01
N VAL A 389 -2.40 39.72 14.91
CA VAL A 389 -2.67 39.46 16.33
C VAL A 389 -4.05 39.98 16.68
N TRP A 390 -4.82 39.16 17.39
CA TRP A 390 -6.16 39.50 17.85
C TRP A 390 -6.12 39.86 19.31
N PHE A 391 -6.74 40.99 19.64
CA PHE A 391 -6.82 41.50 21.00
C PHE A 391 -8.26 41.53 21.48
N GLN A 392 -8.45 41.27 22.76
CA GLN A 392 -9.77 41.22 23.38
C GLN A 392 -9.84 42.04 24.68
N ALA A 393 -10.81 42.96 24.70
CA ALA A 393 -11.20 43.67 25.92
C ALA A 393 -12.06 42.79 26.84
N GLY A 394 -12.08 43.11 28.13
CA GLY A 394 -12.92 42.44 29.12
C GLY A 394 -14.24 43.17 29.39
N GLY A 395 -15.24 42.39 29.82
CA GLY A 395 -16.35 42.85 30.66
C GLY A 395 -17.65 43.28 30.04
N THR A 396 -18.79 42.92 30.63
CA THR A 396 -20.11 43.30 30.11
C THR A 396 -20.47 44.76 30.43
N GLY A 397 -20.21 45.71 29.53
CA GLY A 397 -20.72 47.09 29.66
C GLY A 397 -20.06 48.12 28.73
N THR A 398 -20.68 49.31 28.60
CA THR A 398 -20.16 50.43 27.76
C THR A 398 -18.99 51.19 28.39
N ILE A 399 -18.70 50.95 29.67
CA ILE A 399 -17.69 51.67 30.46
C ILE A 399 -16.33 50.95 30.52
N HIS A 400 -16.28 49.63 30.31
CA HIS A 400 -15.05 48.84 30.39
C HIS A 400 -14.45 48.67 29.00
N LYS A 401 -13.34 49.37 28.76
CA LYS A 401 -12.64 49.36 27.46
C LYS A 401 -11.17 49.03 27.65
N LEU A 402 -10.56 48.44 26.62
CA LEU A 402 -9.12 48.29 26.52
C LEU A 402 -8.62 49.24 25.44
N ARG A 403 -7.79 50.23 25.79
CA ARG A 403 -7.14 51.08 24.78
C ARG A 403 -5.67 50.74 24.67
N ILE A 404 -5.27 50.27 23.51
CA ILE A 404 -3.90 49.93 23.15
C ILE A 404 -3.28 51.13 22.45
N VAL A 405 -2.24 51.71 23.03
CA VAL A 405 -1.51 52.86 22.50
C VAL A 405 -0.53 52.44 21.40
N SER A 406 0.10 51.28 21.54
CA SER A 406 0.99 50.71 20.55
C SER A 406 1.16 49.21 20.78
N ALA A 407 1.31 48.43 19.72
CA ALA A 407 1.57 46.99 19.80
C ALA A 407 2.64 46.56 18.78
N TYR A 408 3.39 45.54 19.15
CA TYR A 408 4.52 44.98 18.41
C TYR A 408 4.52 43.46 18.52
N ILE A 409 5.06 42.80 17.52
CA ILE A 409 5.42 41.39 17.56
C ILE A 409 6.92 41.27 17.30
N ALA A 410 7.59 40.36 18.00
CA ALA A 410 9.03 40.17 17.91
C ALA A 410 9.40 38.70 18.15
N GLU A 411 10.58 38.29 17.69
CA GLU A 411 11.13 36.96 18.01
C GLU A 411 11.63 36.94 19.45
N CYS A 412 11.33 35.88 20.19
CA CYS A 412 11.81 35.68 21.57
C CYS A 412 13.31 35.32 21.55
N VAL A 413 14.11 35.90 22.46
CA VAL A 413 15.55 35.57 22.55
C VAL A 413 15.77 34.14 23.04
N ALA A 414 15.00 33.73 24.04
CA ALA A 414 15.16 32.42 24.65
C ALA A 414 14.45 31.36 23.80
N THR A 415 15.18 30.31 23.47
CA THR A 415 14.63 29.14 22.78
C THR A 415 13.97 28.18 23.74
N ASN A 416 14.49 28.05 24.98
CA ASN A 416 14.10 26.96 25.88
C ASN A 416 13.15 27.40 27.00
N ASP A 417 13.31 28.61 27.53
CA ASP A 417 12.52 29.12 28.67
C ASP A 417 11.68 30.34 28.26
N PRO A 418 10.45 30.50 28.78
CA PRO A 418 9.66 31.70 28.50
C PRO A 418 10.31 32.92 29.16
N THR A 419 10.81 33.85 28.34
CA THR A 419 11.34 35.14 28.81
C THR A 419 10.60 36.28 28.13
N PRO A 420 10.57 37.48 28.74
CA PRO A 420 10.04 38.66 28.09
C PRO A 420 10.99 39.24 27.04
N ASP A 421 12.19 38.67 26.83
CA ASP A 421 13.21 39.30 26.01
C ASP A 421 12.98 39.04 24.53
N ILE A 422 13.29 40.05 23.72
CA ILE A 422 13.07 39.99 22.28
C ILE A 422 14.38 40.21 21.54
N VAL A 423 14.55 39.52 20.41
CA VAL A 423 15.75 39.64 19.57
C VAL A 423 15.88 41.12 19.14
N PRO A 424 17.02 41.79 19.44
CA PRO A 424 17.20 43.20 19.09
C PRO A 424 16.91 43.48 17.62
N GLY A 425 16.07 44.48 17.34
CA GLY A 425 15.68 44.86 15.98
C GLY A 425 14.61 43.97 15.33
N SER A 426 14.17 42.88 15.96
CA SER A 426 13.09 42.03 15.43
C SER A 426 11.69 42.60 15.65
N ALA A 427 11.54 43.60 16.53
CA ALA A 427 10.25 44.19 16.85
C ALA A 427 9.59 44.85 15.63
N LYS A 428 8.50 44.24 15.15
CA LYS A 428 7.67 44.79 14.08
C LYS A 428 6.41 45.39 14.68
N ARG A 429 6.14 46.66 14.34
CA ARG A 429 4.91 47.32 14.77
C ARG A 429 3.71 46.64 14.11
N LEU A 430 2.72 46.29 14.92
CA LEU A 430 1.39 45.88 14.48
C LEU A 430 0.65 47.19 14.15
N ALA A 431 0.94 47.74 12.97
CA ALA A 431 0.61 49.12 12.62
C ALA A 431 -0.74 49.23 11.93
N GLN A 432 -1.61 50.07 12.49
CA GLN A 432 -2.91 50.49 11.99
C GLN A 432 -4.03 49.49 12.31
N TRP A 433 -5.15 50.06 12.72
CA TRP A 433 -6.42 49.41 12.95
C TRP A 433 -7.31 50.05 11.89
N ALA A 434 -7.93 49.25 11.03
CA ALA A 434 -8.69 49.71 9.86
C ALA A 434 -9.37 51.08 10.08
N ALA A 435 -8.77 52.13 9.50
CA ALA A 435 -9.10 53.57 9.65
C ALA A 435 -8.60 54.29 10.94
N GLY A 436 -7.30 54.63 10.96
CA GLY A 436 -6.63 55.72 11.72
C GLY A 436 -7.11 56.06 13.15
N PRO A 437 -6.34 55.75 14.21
CA PRO A 437 -5.18 56.54 14.69
C PRO A 437 -4.01 55.68 15.23
N THR A 438 -3.00 56.29 15.89
CA THR A 438 -1.85 55.60 16.51
C THR A 438 -2.21 54.63 17.64
N SER A 439 -3.39 54.79 18.25
CA SER A 439 -3.94 54.00 19.36
C SER A 439 -5.34 53.48 18.99
N TYR A 440 -5.76 52.34 19.55
CA TYR A 440 -7.10 51.80 19.31
C TYR A 440 -7.81 51.36 20.58
N GLU A 441 -9.11 51.61 20.62
CA GLU A 441 -9.98 51.33 21.76
C GLU A 441 -10.91 50.17 21.44
N LEU A 442 -10.74 49.07 22.17
CA LEU A 442 -11.55 47.87 22.12
C LEU A 442 -12.68 47.98 23.15
N SER A 443 -13.92 47.78 22.71
CA SER A 443 -15.10 47.71 23.58
C SER A 443 -15.66 46.29 23.63
N TRP A 444 -16.29 45.94 24.76
CA TRP A 444 -17.06 44.70 24.87
C TRP A 444 -18.18 44.62 23.84
N GLY A 445 -18.36 43.45 23.22
CA GLY A 445 -19.42 43.23 22.21
C GLY A 445 -19.03 43.59 20.77
N GLN A 446 -17.93 44.30 20.51
CA GLN A 446 -17.28 44.32 19.19
C GLN A 446 -16.43 43.06 18.92
N GLY A 447 -16.50 42.11 19.87
CA GLY A 447 -15.59 40.98 20.08
C GLY A 447 -15.81 39.77 19.18
N LEU A 448 -15.83 39.94 17.86
CA LEU A 448 -15.54 38.81 16.97
C LEU A 448 -14.47 39.09 15.90
N TRP A 449 -14.09 40.35 15.61
CA TRP A 449 -13.23 40.63 14.45
C TRP A 449 -12.31 41.85 14.56
N THR A 450 -11.84 42.25 15.75
CA THR A 450 -10.81 43.31 15.81
C THR A 450 -9.40 42.72 15.78
N TYR A 451 -8.79 42.72 14.60
CA TYR A 451 -7.42 42.30 14.34
C TYR A 451 -6.49 43.51 14.23
N SER A 452 -5.22 43.34 14.61
CA SER A 452 -4.18 44.24 14.11
C SER A 452 -4.15 44.21 12.59
N ASP A 453 -3.69 45.24 11.91
CA ASP A 453 -3.41 45.10 10.48
C ASP A 453 -2.34 44.03 10.21
N LEU A 454 -2.26 43.64 8.94
CA LEU A 454 -1.34 42.63 8.46
C LEU A 454 0.10 43.06 8.70
N ALA A 455 0.77 42.38 9.63
CA ALA A 455 2.19 42.57 9.84
C ALA A 455 2.98 41.72 8.84
N ASP A 456 3.87 42.39 8.09
CA ASP A 456 4.90 41.73 7.30
C ASP A 456 5.99 41.19 8.25
N PHE A 457 5.61 40.12 8.96
CA PHE A 457 6.39 39.44 9.99
C PHE A 457 6.12 37.94 9.87
N SER A 458 7.17 37.18 9.57
CA SER A 458 7.08 35.74 9.37
C SER A 458 7.11 34.98 10.68
N ILE A 459 6.27 33.96 10.79
CA ILE A 459 6.18 33.04 11.92
C ILE A 459 6.72 31.68 11.47
N ASP A 460 7.67 31.14 12.22
CA ASP A 460 8.10 29.75 12.16
C ASP A 460 7.53 29.06 13.41
N ARG A 461 6.73 28.01 13.23
CA ARG A 461 6.11 27.27 14.34
C ARG A 461 7.10 26.69 15.34
N ARG A 462 8.37 26.52 14.95
CA ARG A 462 9.42 26.01 15.83
C ARG A 462 9.86 27.06 16.85
N LYS A 463 9.91 28.33 16.44
CA LYS A 463 10.37 29.45 17.26
C LYS A 463 9.26 30.04 18.12
N SER A 464 9.67 30.77 19.16
CA SER A 464 8.75 31.50 20.04
C SER A 464 8.77 33.00 19.74
N TYR A 465 7.65 33.65 20.02
CA TYR A 465 7.43 35.07 19.72
C TYR A 465 6.88 35.80 20.92
N VAL A 466 7.06 37.12 20.95
CA VAL A 466 6.52 37.98 21.98
C VAL A 466 5.64 39.04 21.35
N VAL A 467 4.40 39.12 21.81
CA VAL A 467 3.51 40.25 21.53
C VAL A 467 3.65 41.25 22.67
N SER A 468 4.15 42.44 22.34
CA SER A 468 4.33 43.55 23.28
C SER A 468 3.31 44.64 23.01
N PHE A 469 2.60 45.14 24.01
CA PHE A 469 1.68 46.26 23.84
C PHE A 469 1.62 47.19 25.04
N LEU A 470 1.37 48.48 24.77
CA LEU A 470 1.22 49.53 25.78
C LEU A 470 -0.27 49.85 25.94
N VAL A 471 -0.72 49.83 27.18
CA VAL A 471 -2.10 50.18 27.56
C VAL A 471 -2.18 51.65 27.96
N ASP A 472 -3.24 52.32 27.54
CA ASP A 472 -3.46 53.74 27.82
C ASP A 472 -3.53 54.01 29.33
N SER A 473 -3.00 55.15 29.76
CA SER A 473 -3.01 55.61 31.15
C SER A 473 -4.25 56.43 31.49
N ALA A 474 -5.24 56.53 30.62
CA ALA A 474 -6.56 57.08 30.91
C ALA A 474 -7.41 56.11 31.73
N ALA A 475 -8.30 56.64 32.57
CA ALA A 475 -9.18 55.83 33.41
C ALA A 475 -10.14 54.97 32.56
N ASN A 476 -10.40 53.76 33.03
CA ASN A 476 -11.26 52.74 32.41
C ASN A 476 -10.77 52.26 31.03
N LYS A 477 -9.46 52.35 30.77
CA LYS A 477 -8.82 51.92 29.51
C LYS A 477 -7.93 50.70 29.65
N GLY A 478 -7.75 50.17 30.85
CA GLY A 478 -6.95 48.99 31.16
C GLY A 478 -7.71 47.68 31.23
N ASN A 479 -8.92 47.60 30.66
CA ASN A 479 -9.81 46.46 30.87
C ASN A 479 -9.62 45.36 29.83
N ALA A 480 -8.64 44.47 30.03
CA ALA A 480 -8.35 43.34 29.15
C ALA A 480 -9.11 42.06 29.55
N ARG A 481 -9.45 41.22 28.56
CA ARG A 481 -9.75 39.81 28.84
C ARG A 481 -8.45 39.11 29.25
N TYR A 482 -8.57 38.10 30.09
CA TYR A 482 -7.43 37.26 30.43
C TYR A 482 -7.76 35.78 30.53
N TRP A 483 -6.70 34.99 30.39
CA TRP A 483 -6.66 33.54 30.55
C TRP A 483 -5.69 33.19 31.68
N ILE A 484 -6.07 32.29 32.57
CA ILE A 484 -5.23 31.94 33.73
C ILE A 484 -4.29 30.81 33.32
N GLU A 485 -2.99 31.08 33.37
CA GLU A 485 -1.97 30.07 33.16
C GLU A 485 -1.79 29.26 34.45
N SER A 486 -2.32 28.03 34.42
CA SER A 486 -2.31 27.10 35.55
C SER A 486 -0.95 26.46 35.85
N ARG A 487 0.07 26.76 35.03
CA ARG A 487 1.43 26.20 35.08
C ARG A 487 2.29 26.86 36.16
N ASP A 488 3.48 26.29 36.41
CA ASP A 488 4.42 26.83 37.41
C ASP A 488 4.78 28.29 37.10
N SER A 489 4.96 29.06 38.17
CA SER A 489 5.42 30.45 38.16
C SER A 489 6.67 30.71 37.32
N ALA A 490 7.62 29.76 37.29
CA ALA A 490 8.84 29.86 36.48
C ALA A 490 8.58 29.72 34.98
N GLN A 491 7.42 29.22 34.59
CA GLN A 491 7.06 28.93 33.21
C GLN A 491 5.89 29.80 32.74
N ARG A 492 5.67 30.97 33.34
CA ARG A 492 4.59 31.89 32.94
C ARG A 492 5.00 32.70 31.71
N GLY A 493 4.07 32.85 30.77
CA GLY A 493 4.29 33.51 29.49
C GLY A 493 3.84 34.97 29.46
N CYS A 494 3.46 35.58 30.59
CA CYS A 494 2.99 36.97 30.61
C CYS A 494 3.78 37.83 31.60
N PHE A 495 4.27 38.97 31.10
CA PHE A 495 5.11 39.91 31.83
C PHE A 495 4.55 41.32 31.71
N LEU A 496 4.77 42.14 32.72
CA LEU A 496 4.26 43.51 32.75
C LEU A 496 5.20 44.48 33.46
N ILE A 497 5.27 45.70 32.92
CA ILE A 497 5.94 46.86 33.51
C ILE A 497 4.84 47.87 33.81
N THR A 498 4.77 48.32 35.06
CA THR A 498 3.81 49.36 35.49
C THR A 498 4.38 50.75 35.22
N ASN A 499 3.52 51.74 34.95
CA ASN A 499 3.94 53.11 34.59
C ASN A 499 4.90 53.16 33.38
N ALA A 500 4.65 52.31 32.39
CA ALA A 500 5.54 52.13 31.25
C ALA A 500 5.53 53.33 30.29
N ALA A 501 6.69 53.58 29.69
CA ALA A 501 6.88 54.51 28.59
C ALA A 501 6.68 53.79 27.24
N PRO A 502 6.39 54.53 26.15
CA PRO A 502 6.28 53.95 24.80
C PRO A 502 7.54 53.21 24.30
N ALA A 503 8.73 53.51 24.85
CA ALA A 503 9.96 52.81 24.48
C ALA A 503 10.03 51.39 25.06
N ASP A 504 9.34 51.12 26.18
CA ASP A 504 9.42 49.85 26.90
C ASP A 504 8.89 48.68 26.06
N VAL A 505 7.87 48.90 25.23
CA VAL A 505 7.30 47.83 24.38
C VAL A 505 8.27 47.32 23.30
N THR A 506 9.30 48.09 22.94
CA THR A 506 10.33 47.70 21.97
C THR A 506 11.70 47.41 22.60
N ASP A 507 11.82 47.56 23.92
CA ASP A 507 13.07 47.34 24.66
C ASP A 507 13.48 45.85 24.62
N PRO A 508 14.65 45.47 24.08
CA PRO A 508 15.01 44.08 23.90
C PRO A 508 15.18 43.26 25.19
N ALA A 509 15.51 43.90 26.33
CA ALA A 509 16.00 43.20 27.53
C ALA A 509 15.17 43.51 28.79
N TRP A 510 13.95 42.96 28.87
CA TRP A 510 13.09 43.11 30.04
C TRP A 510 13.57 42.27 31.23
N SER A 511 14.13 41.09 31.00
CA SER A 511 14.56 40.18 32.07
C SER A 511 15.65 40.78 32.99
N ALA A 512 16.42 41.75 32.48
CA ALA A 512 17.45 42.47 33.22
C ALA A 512 16.88 43.58 34.11
N ARG A 513 15.61 43.94 33.96
CA ARG A 513 14.98 45.05 34.67
C ARG A 513 14.34 44.57 35.98
N SER A 514 14.47 45.38 37.02
CA SER A 514 13.90 45.08 38.34
C SER A 514 12.41 45.43 38.47
N ASP A 515 11.84 46.16 37.52
CA ASP A 515 10.45 46.62 37.50
C ASP A 515 9.51 45.69 36.70
N VAL A 516 10.03 44.57 36.17
CA VAL A 516 9.25 43.56 35.45
C VAL A 516 8.55 42.62 36.44
N LEU A 517 7.24 42.50 36.28
CA LEU A 517 6.39 41.61 37.05
C LEU A 517 5.93 40.44 36.18
N VAL A 518 5.93 39.24 36.75
CA VAL A 518 5.43 38.03 36.11
C VAL A 518 3.98 37.80 36.51
N SER A 519 3.10 37.66 35.52
CA SER A 519 1.66 37.49 35.73
C SER A 519 1.22 36.04 35.53
N PRO A 520 0.34 35.48 36.41
CA PRO A 520 -0.34 34.21 36.15
C PRO A 520 -1.44 34.33 35.08
N ARG A 521 -1.67 35.52 34.54
CA ARG A 521 -2.73 35.83 33.59
C ARG A 521 -2.11 36.27 32.27
N LEU A 522 -2.50 35.63 31.18
CA LEU A 522 -2.25 36.08 29.81
C LEU A 522 -3.30 37.11 29.45
N TYR A 523 -2.86 38.34 29.17
CA TYR A 523 -3.76 39.48 28.96
C TYR A 523 -3.94 39.84 27.48
N ALA A 524 -5.19 40.14 27.11
CA ALA A 524 -5.66 40.72 25.85
C ALA A 524 -5.40 39.91 24.58
N VAL A 525 -4.23 39.31 24.39
CA VAL A 525 -3.85 38.57 23.19
C VAL A 525 -4.63 37.26 23.14
N GLN A 526 -5.57 37.15 22.20
CA GLN A 526 -6.45 36.00 22.07
C GLN A 526 -5.96 35.01 21.01
N TYR A 527 -5.58 35.52 19.84
CA TYR A 527 -5.15 34.69 18.70
C TYR A 527 -3.93 35.28 17.99
N LEU A 528 -3.16 34.39 17.37
CA LEU A 528 -2.29 34.70 16.25
C LEU A 528 -2.87 34.03 15.01
N TYR A 529 -3.19 34.81 14.00
CA TYR A 529 -3.55 34.29 12.68
C TYR A 529 -2.33 34.43 11.75
N THR A 530 -2.08 33.43 10.92
CA THR A 530 -0.98 33.46 9.95
C THR A 530 -1.49 33.21 8.53
N SER A 531 -0.84 33.85 7.57
CA SER A 531 -0.99 33.54 6.14
C SER A 531 -0.27 32.24 5.80
N TYR A 532 -0.31 31.81 4.54
CA TYR A 532 0.57 30.71 4.12
C TYR A 532 2.05 31.06 4.33
N PRO A 533 2.89 30.07 4.69
CA PRO A 533 4.34 30.24 4.80
C PRO A 533 4.93 30.66 3.45
N SER A 534 6.02 31.43 3.48
CA SER A 534 6.67 31.97 2.28
C SER A 534 7.22 30.87 1.35
N ASN A 535 7.47 29.69 1.90
CA ASN A 535 7.82 28.48 1.19
C ASN A 535 7.32 27.24 1.94
N GLY A 536 7.21 26.14 1.21
CA GLY A 536 7.01 24.81 1.78
C GLY A 536 7.60 23.74 0.87
N VAL A 537 7.94 22.61 1.48
CA VAL A 537 8.61 21.49 0.83
C VAL A 537 7.92 20.20 1.20
N TYR A 538 7.52 19.44 0.19
CA TYR A 538 7.12 18.05 0.34
C TYR A 538 8.18 17.15 -0.29
N THR A 539 8.61 16.14 0.45
CA THR A 539 9.54 15.13 -0.04
C THR A 539 8.81 13.78 -0.07
N SER A 540 8.79 13.13 -1.22
CA SER A 540 8.12 11.83 -1.40
C SER A 540 8.81 10.72 -0.62
N GLN A 541 8.18 9.54 -0.52
CA GLN A 541 8.92 8.33 -0.15
C GLN A 541 10.09 8.07 -1.13
N ILE A 542 11.03 7.26 -0.66
CA ILE A 542 12.05 6.65 -1.52
C ILE A 542 11.40 5.45 -2.21
N LEU A 543 11.39 5.45 -3.54
CA LEU A 543 10.93 4.32 -4.33
C LEU A 543 12.12 3.44 -4.74
N ASP A 544 12.00 2.14 -4.48
CA ASP A 544 12.84 1.11 -5.10
C ASP A 544 12.29 0.73 -6.47
N THR A 545 13.03 1.00 -7.55
CA THR A 545 12.59 0.62 -8.91
C THR A 545 12.72 -0.87 -9.20
N GLN A 546 13.42 -1.63 -8.34
CA GLN A 546 13.88 -3.00 -8.56
C GLN A 546 14.74 -3.20 -9.81
N HIS A 547 15.19 -2.11 -10.42
CA HIS A 547 16.10 -2.11 -11.56
C HIS A 547 17.44 -1.53 -11.08
N PRO A 548 18.59 -2.22 -11.26
CA PRO A 548 19.86 -1.73 -10.75
C PRO A 548 20.35 -0.40 -11.36
N ALA A 549 20.00 -0.14 -12.63
CA ALA A 549 20.47 1.02 -13.38
C ALA A 549 19.39 1.63 -14.29
N PRO A 550 18.27 2.14 -13.73
CA PRO A 550 17.15 2.67 -14.51
C PRO A 550 17.54 3.93 -15.26
N ASN A 551 17.13 4.03 -16.52
CA ASN A 551 17.29 5.24 -17.32
C ASN A 551 16.06 6.15 -17.19
N TYR A 552 16.00 6.95 -16.12
CA TYR A 552 14.90 7.90 -15.93
C TYR A 552 14.77 8.86 -17.10
N SER A 553 13.56 8.94 -17.65
CA SER A 553 13.29 9.61 -18.92
C SER A 553 12.50 10.91 -18.75
N ALA A 554 11.47 10.89 -17.91
CA ALA A 554 10.59 12.03 -17.70
C ALA A 554 9.98 12.04 -16.30
N ILE A 555 9.64 13.24 -15.84
CA ILE A 555 8.70 13.45 -14.74
C ILE A 555 7.49 14.22 -15.28
N GLU A 556 6.32 13.77 -14.86
CA GLU A 556 5.04 14.40 -15.15
C GLU A 556 4.34 14.73 -13.84
N TRP A 557 3.58 15.81 -13.83
CA TRP A 557 2.71 16.14 -12.71
C TRP A 557 1.56 17.02 -13.16
N SER A 558 0.48 16.98 -12.40
CA SER A 558 -0.62 17.93 -12.53
C SER A 558 -0.80 18.74 -11.26
N ALA A 559 -1.16 20.02 -11.42
CA ALA A 559 -1.33 20.94 -10.31
C ALA A 559 -2.36 22.02 -10.64
N VAL A 560 -2.95 22.60 -9.58
CA VAL A 560 -3.69 23.87 -9.66
C VAL A 560 -2.76 24.96 -9.16
N THR A 561 -2.40 25.89 -10.03
CA THR A 561 -1.46 26.98 -9.75
C THR A 561 -2.16 28.34 -9.94
N PRO A 562 -2.81 28.88 -8.89
CA PRO A 562 -3.39 30.22 -8.95
C PRO A 562 -2.34 31.26 -9.37
N GLY A 563 -2.77 32.33 -10.04
CA GLY A 563 -1.86 33.37 -10.54
C GLY A 563 -1.00 33.96 -9.41
N GLY A 564 0.31 34.03 -9.64
CA GLY A 564 1.27 34.54 -8.65
C GLY A 564 1.75 33.53 -7.60
N THR A 565 1.23 32.29 -7.61
CA THR A 565 1.80 31.17 -6.86
C THR A 565 2.94 30.51 -7.64
N TYR A 566 3.72 29.65 -6.97
CA TYR A 566 4.82 28.92 -7.61
C TYR A 566 4.87 27.47 -7.12
N LEU A 567 5.02 26.54 -8.07
CA LEU A 567 5.24 25.13 -7.81
C LEU A 567 6.36 24.62 -8.73
N GLY A 568 7.30 23.88 -8.16
CA GLY A 568 8.33 23.20 -8.92
C GLY A 568 8.80 21.92 -8.25
N LEU A 569 9.36 21.00 -9.04
CA LEU A 569 9.81 19.70 -8.58
C LEU A 569 11.32 19.50 -8.82
N ARG A 570 11.95 18.75 -7.93
CA ARG A 570 13.31 18.21 -8.09
C ARG A 570 13.23 16.69 -8.05
N VAL A 571 14.12 16.02 -8.76
CA VAL A 571 14.25 14.56 -8.74
C VAL A 571 15.69 14.19 -8.49
N ARG A 572 15.92 13.19 -7.65
CA ARG A 572 17.24 12.60 -7.42
C ARG A 572 17.16 11.08 -7.45
N SER A 573 18.28 10.44 -7.78
CA SER A 573 18.44 8.99 -7.69
C SER A 573 19.73 8.62 -6.97
N GLY A 574 19.78 7.40 -6.44
CA GLY A 574 20.93 6.84 -5.73
C GLY A 574 20.90 5.31 -5.71
N HIS A 575 22.02 4.69 -5.36
CA HIS A 575 22.17 3.23 -5.25
C HIS A 575 21.92 2.73 -3.83
N SER A 576 22.05 3.61 -2.82
CA SER A 576 21.70 3.28 -1.44
C SER A 576 20.21 3.42 -1.20
N ASN A 577 19.64 2.51 -0.39
CA ASN A 577 18.21 2.49 -0.08
C ASN A 577 17.72 3.71 0.73
N ASP A 578 18.65 4.45 1.34
CA ASP A 578 18.41 5.70 2.08
C ASP A 578 18.75 6.96 1.28
N LEU A 579 19.19 6.80 0.02
CA LEU A 579 19.69 7.88 -0.84
C LEU A 579 20.82 8.72 -0.23
N SER A 580 21.62 8.13 0.67
CA SER A 580 22.82 8.78 1.26
C SER A 580 23.88 9.12 0.21
N ASP A 581 23.91 8.40 -0.91
CA ASP A 581 24.80 8.63 -2.04
C ASP A 581 24.24 9.59 -3.10
N ALA A 582 22.98 10.01 -2.97
CA ALA A 582 22.32 10.88 -3.93
C ALA A 582 22.77 12.35 -3.80
N VAL A 583 22.68 13.09 -4.90
CA VAL A 583 22.97 14.53 -4.91
C VAL A 583 22.06 15.28 -3.93
N ALA A 584 22.64 16.20 -3.17
CA ALA A 584 21.88 17.05 -2.24
C ALA A 584 20.85 17.92 -2.97
N TRP A 585 19.66 18.09 -2.39
CA TRP A 585 18.54 18.83 -3.00
C TRP A 585 18.90 20.26 -3.43
N THR A 586 19.78 20.93 -2.69
CA THR A 586 20.24 22.30 -2.99
C THR A 586 21.03 22.39 -4.29
N ASN A 587 21.61 21.29 -4.76
CA ASN A 587 22.41 21.22 -5.98
C ASN A 587 21.60 20.74 -7.19
N ILE A 588 20.31 20.45 -7.01
CA ILE A 588 19.42 19.98 -8.08
C ILE A 588 18.58 21.16 -8.58
N ALA A 589 18.64 21.38 -9.89
CA ALA A 589 17.85 22.41 -10.54
C ALA A 589 16.35 22.13 -10.37
N LEU A 590 15.60 23.17 -10.04
CA LEU A 590 14.17 23.10 -9.82
C LEU A 590 13.43 23.16 -11.16
N MET A 591 12.60 22.17 -11.43
CA MET A 591 11.77 22.10 -12.65
C MET A 591 10.45 22.82 -12.41
N THR A 592 10.10 23.75 -13.30
CA THR A 592 8.85 24.52 -13.22
C THR A 592 7.74 23.98 -14.11
N ALA A 593 8.05 23.01 -14.97
CA ALA A 593 7.10 22.33 -15.84
C ALA A 593 7.49 20.85 -16.03
N PRO A 594 6.51 19.95 -16.26
CA PRO A 594 6.76 18.57 -16.65
C PRO A 594 7.76 18.46 -17.81
N GLY A 595 8.55 17.40 -17.84
CA GLY A 595 9.50 17.21 -18.92
C GLY A 595 10.56 16.15 -18.65
N ALA A 596 11.57 16.14 -19.51
CA ALA A 596 12.68 15.21 -19.45
C ALA A 596 13.53 15.43 -18.19
N ILE A 597 14.02 14.32 -17.62
CA ILE A 597 14.90 14.32 -16.43
C ILE A 597 16.13 13.47 -16.67
N SER A 598 17.20 13.74 -15.93
CA SER A 598 18.39 12.89 -15.89
C SER A 598 19.04 12.94 -14.50
N PRO A 599 18.39 12.38 -13.46
CA PRO A 599 18.84 12.43 -12.08
C PRO A 599 19.97 11.43 -11.76
N GLY A 600 20.57 10.79 -12.77
CA GLY A 600 21.45 9.62 -12.64
C GLY A 600 20.73 8.31 -12.97
N SER A 601 21.39 7.18 -12.69
CA SER A 601 20.86 5.82 -12.91
C SER A 601 20.82 5.01 -11.62
N GLY A 602 20.59 5.64 -10.48
CA GLY A 602 20.49 4.93 -9.21
C GLY A 602 19.20 4.11 -9.13
N ARG A 603 19.23 2.93 -8.51
CA ARG A 603 18.05 2.05 -8.30
C ARG A 603 16.91 2.72 -7.54
N TYR A 604 17.26 3.59 -6.59
CA TYR A 604 16.30 4.28 -5.73
C TYR A 604 16.06 5.70 -6.24
N VAL A 605 14.81 6.15 -6.24
CA VAL A 605 14.41 7.50 -6.71
C VAL A 605 13.50 8.19 -5.72
N GLN A 606 13.63 9.52 -5.65
CA GLN A 606 12.79 10.37 -4.81
C GLN A 606 12.61 11.72 -5.51
N TYR A 607 11.45 12.35 -5.28
CA TYR A 607 11.20 13.72 -5.72
C TYR A 607 10.90 14.65 -4.55
N GLN A 608 11.12 15.93 -4.77
CA GLN A 608 10.83 16.99 -3.82
C GLN A 608 10.02 18.08 -4.54
N ALA A 609 8.82 18.36 -4.03
CA ALA A 609 7.99 19.47 -4.48
C ALA A 609 8.26 20.70 -3.61
N VAL A 610 8.49 21.85 -4.26
CA VAL A 610 8.69 23.15 -3.63
C VAL A 610 7.52 24.06 -4.00
N LEU A 611 6.81 24.54 -2.98
CA LEU A 611 5.61 25.36 -3.12
C LEU A 611 5.88 26.76 -2.56
N ARG A 612 5.33 27.79 -3.19
CA ARG A 612 5.28 29.17 -2.66
C ARG A 612 3.92 29.80 -2.91
N PRO A 613 3.39 30.58 -1.96
CA PRO A 613 2.10 31.22 -2.11
C PRO A 613 2.23 32.47 -2.99
N THR A 614 1.11 33.17 -3.19
CA THR A 614 1.13 34.54 -3.71
C THR A 614 1.93 35.48 -2.80
N ALA A 615 2.40 36.62 -3.32
CA ALA A 615 3.13 37.63 -2.54
C ALA A 615 2.32 38.17 -1.34
N SER A 616 0.99 38.05 -1.39
CA SER A 616 0.09 38.39 -0.30
C SER A 616 -0.08 37.28 0.74
N GLY A 617 0.27 36.02 0.41
CA GLY A 617 0.17 34.85 1.29
C GLY A 617 -1.23 34.22 1.36
N TRP A 618 -2.13 34.57 0.45
CA TRP A 618 -3.55 34.18 0.49
C TRP A 618 -3.88 32.94 -0.33
N ASP A 619 -3.14 32.72 -1.43
CA ASP A 619 -3.37 31.61 -2.34
C ASP A 619 -2.17 30.68 -2.32
N THR A 620 -2.43 29.38 -2.44
CA THR A 620 -1.42 28.32 -2.43
C THR A 620 -1.60 27.44 -3.66
N PRO A 621 -0.51 26.99 -4.30
CA PRO A 621 -0.60 25.99 -5.35
C PRO A 621 -0.93 24.62 -4.73
N LYS A 622 -1.56 23.75 -5.53
CA LYS A 622 -1.99 22.42 -5.11
C LYS A 622 -1.45 21.39 -6.10
N LEU A 623 -0.51 20.55 -5.68
CA LEU A 623 0.00 19.41 -6.45
C LEU A 623 -1.00 18.25 -6.34
N LYS A 624 -1.39 17.63 -7.46
CA LYS A 624 -2.40 16.55 -7.48
C LYS A 624 -1.81 15.17 -7.71
N ASN A 625 -0.90 15.04 -8.66
CA ASN A 625 -0.22 13.77 -8.93
C ASN A 625 1.17 14.02 -9.49
N VAL A 626 2.04 13.04 -9.29
CA VAL A 626 3.39 13.00 -9.84
C VAL A 626 3.63 11.62 -10.44
N ALA A 627 4.25 11.56 -11.61
CA ALA A 627 4.68 10.32 -12.23
C ALA A 627 6.12 10.42 -12.73
N ILE A 628 6.94 9.42 -12.42
CA ILE A 628 8.32 9.28 -12.93
C ILE A 628 8.37 8.07 -13.84
N ARG A 629 8.93 8.26 -15.05
CA ARG A 629 8.95 7.25 -16.12
C ARG A 629 10.38 6.84 -16.46
N TRP A 630 10.58 5.56 -16.72
CA TRP A 630 11.81 5.00 -17.28
C TRP A 630 11.47 3.83 -18.20
N PRO A 631 12.28 3.53 -19.23
CA PRO A 631 12.08 2.34 -20.03
C PRO A 631 12.35 1.13 -19.13
N GLY A 632 11.27 0.47 -18.71
CA GLY A 632 11.37 -0.74 -17.91
C GLY A 632 12.09 -1.87 -18.63
N GLU A 633 12.70 -2.76 -17.85
CA GLU A 633 13.32 -3.97 -18.39
C GLU A 633 12.26 -5.01 -18.79
N THR A 634 12.63 -5.88 -19.72
CA THR A 634 11.77 -7.01 -20.08
C THR A 634 11.85 -8.06 -18.97
N ARG A 635 10.75 -8.24 -18.22
CA ARG A 635 10.69 -9.17 -17.08
C ARG A 635 9.29 -9.76 -16.88
N VAL A 636 9.24 -10.92 -16.24
CA VAL A 636 7.98 -11.54 -15.83
C VAL A 636 7.41 -10.74 -14.67
N VAL A 637 6.14 -10.40 -14.77
CA VAL A 637 5.44 -9.57 -13.80
C VAL A 637 4.23 -10.33 -13.32
N ASP A 638 4.12 -10.42 -12.00
CA ASP A 638 2.90 -10.90 -11.35
C ASP A 638 1.84 -9.83 -11.50
N ILE A 639 0.79 -10.16 -12.24
CA ILE A 639 -0.34 -9.29 -12.49
C ILE A 639 -1.41 -9.56 -11.45
N GLY A 640 -1.83 -8.50 -10.79
CA GLY A 640 -2.78 -8.58 -9.69
C GLY A 640 -3.21 -7.20 -9.22
N GLY A 641 -3.67 -7.13 -7.98
CA GLY A 641 -4.02 -5.86 -7.39
C GLY A 641 -4.96 -5.96 -6.19
N THR A 642 -5.64 -4.86 -5.93
CA THR A 642 -6.76 -4.79 -5.00
C THR A 642 -8.04 -4.57 -5.79
N PHE A 643 -9.00 -5.46 -5.60
CA PHE A 643 -10.28 -5.43 -6.29
C PHE A 643 -11.41 -5.21 -5.30
N THR A 644 -12.49 -4.60 -5.78
CA THR A 644 -13.70 -4.45 -5.00
C THR A 644 -14.59 -5.66 -5.21
N LYS A 645 -15.10 -6.18 -4.10
CA LYS A 645 -16.14 -7.21 -4.09
C LYS A 645 -17.44 -6.63 -3.57
N GLY A 646 -18.56 -7.17 -4.02
CA GLY A 646 -19.87 -6.74 -3.57
C GLY A 646 -21.02 -7.60 -4.11
N PRO A 647 -22.26 -7.31 -3.69
CA PRO A 647 -23.42 -8.16 -3.98
C PRO A 647 -23.88 -8.07 -5.45
N ASP A 648 -23.41 -7.08 -6.20
CA ASP A 648 -23.72 -6.80 -7.60
C ASP A 648 -22.51 -7.00 -8.54
N TYR A 649 -21.41 -7.59 -8.05
CA TYR A 649 -20.17 -7.76 -8.80
C TYR A 649 -20.12 -9.09 -9.55
N GLY A 650 -19.55 -9.05 -10.75
CA GLY A 650 -19.47 -10.19 -11.67
C GLY A 650 -18.19 -11.01 -11.55
N VAL A 651 -18.07 -11.98 -12.45
CA VAL A 651 -16.85 -12.75 -12.70
C VAL A 651 -16.19 -12.20 -13.96
N PHE A 652 -14.90 -11.88 -13.90
CA PHE A 652 -14.15 -11.35 -15.04
C PHE A 652 -12.80 -12.05 -15.24
N SER A 653 -12.29 -12.01 -16.47
CA SER A 653 -10.94 -12.42 -16.84
C SER A 653 -10.10 -11.25 -17.34
N LEU A 654 -8.78 -11.40 -17.27
CA LEU A 654 -7.81 -10.41 -17.74
C LEU A 654 -6.91 -11.00 -18.83
N LYS A 655 -6.76 -10.25 -19.94
CA LYS A 655 -5.78 -10.51 -20.99
C LYS A 655 -4.76 -9.38 -21.06
N VAL A 656 -3.50 -9.72 -21.31
CA VAL A 656 -2.41 -8.76 -21.48
C VAL A 656 -1.87 -8.86 -22.90
N ASN A 657 -1.91 -7.75 -23.65
CA ASN A 657 -1.57 -7.69 -25.08
C ASN A 657 -2.31 -8.76 -25.91
N GLY A 658 -3.56 -9.07 -25.54
CA GLY A 658 -4.38 -10.10 -26.19
C GLY A 658 -4.12 -11.54 -25.72
N ASN A 659 -3.08 -11.79 -24.94
CA ASN A 659 -2.74 -13.11 -24.41
C ASN A 659 -3.42 -13.36 -23.06
N GLU A 660 -3.86 -14.59 -22.81
CA GLU A 660 -4.40 -15.00 -21.52
C GLU A 660 -3.30 -15.11 -20.46
N LEU A 661 -3.59 -14.58 -19.28
CA LEU A 661 -2.72 -14.74 -18.12
C LEU A 661 -2.75 -16.19 -17.63
N ARG A 662 -1.59 -16.70 -17.25
CA ARG A 662 -1.43 -18.05 -16.69
C ARG A 662 -1.03 -17.90 -15.22
N SER A 663 -1.88 -18.37 -14.30
CA SER A 663 -1.63 -18.27 -12.85
C SER A 663 -1.02 -19.54 -12.24
N GLY A 664 -1.03 -20.66 -12.99
CA GLY A 664 -0.53 -21.96 -12.57
C GLY A 664 -1.13 -23.08 -13.42
N LEU A 665 -0.76 -24.33 -13.12
CA LEU A 665 -1.34 -25.52 -13.74
C LEU A 665 -1.94 -26.43 -12.66
N ASN A 666 -3.15 -26.94 -12.87
CA ASN A 666 -3.70 -28.03 -12.05
C ASN A 666 -3.45 -29.35 -12.77
N ALA A 667 -2.74 -30.28 -12.11
CA ALA A 667 -2.57 -31.65 -12.58
C ALA A 667 -3.52 -32.57 -11.81
N ASN A 668 -4.42 -33.23 -12.54
CA ASN A 668 -5.29 -34.27 -12.03
C ASN A 668 -4.74 -35.63 -12.45
N LEU A 669 -4.55 -36.53 -11.50
CA LEU A 669 -4.08 -37.90 -11.74
C LEU A 669 -5.03 -38.88 -11.05
N SER A 670 -5.59 -39.81 -11.81
CA SER A 670 -6.35 -40.96 -11.29
C SER A 670 -5.79 -42.26 -11.84
N ILE A 671 -5.62 -43.25 -10.97
CA ILE A 671 -5.11 -44.58 -11.33
C ILE A 671 -6.04 -45.69 -10.82
N PHE A 672 -5.96 -46.88 -11.41
CA PHE A 672 -6.73 -48.03 -10.96
C PHE A 672 -5.90 -49.32 -10.92
N LYS A 673 -6.32 -50.28 -10.09
CA LYS A 673 -5.78 -51.66 -10.09
C LYS A 673 -6.92 -52.64 -9.89
N ASP A 674 -6.97 -53.65 -10.76
CA ASP A 674 -7.94 -54.73 -10.65
C ASP A 674 -7.34 -55.84 -9.76
N VAL A 675 -7.92 -56.06 -8.57
CA VAL A 675 -7.45 -57.10 -7.64
C VAL A 675 -8.30 -58.36 -7.84
N ARG A 676 -7.65 -59.46 -8.22
CA ARG A 676 -8.31 -60.78 -8.33
C ARG A 676 -8.34 -61.47 -6.97
N GLY A 677 -9.54 -61.62 -6.41
CA GLY A 677 -9.81 -62.49 -5.26
C GLY A 677 -10.56 -63.76 -5.65
N TYR A 678 -10.99 -64.54 -4.66
CA TYR A 678 -11.98 -65.61 -4.86
C TYR A 678 -13.36 -64.96 -5.15
N GLY A 679 -13.66 -64.72 -6.43
CA GLY A 679 -14.87 -64.04 -6.91
C GLY A 679 -14.61 -63.09 -8.09
N ASP A 680 -15.55 -62.20 -8.37
CA ASP A 680 -15.42 -61.20 -9.44
C ASP A 680 -14.27 -60.22 -9.16
N PRO A 681 -13.53 -59.76 -10.19
CA PRO A 681 -12.47 -58.76 -10.03
C PRO A 681 -13.04 -57.48 -9.41
N GLN A 682 -12.39 -56.97 -8.36
CA GLN A 682 -12.75 -55.69 -7.76
C GLN A 682 -11.75 -54.63 -8.21
N ARG A 683 -12.24 -53.54 -8.80
CA ARG A 683 -11.43 -52.38 -9.20
C ARG A 683 -11.27 -51.43 -8.02
N LEU A 684 -10.01 -51.14 -7.67
CA LEU A 684 -9.63 -50.09 -6.72
C LEU A 684 -9.16 -48.86 -7.51
N THR A 685 -9.46 -47.66 -7.00
CA THR A 685 -9.11 -46.39 -7.62
C THR A 685 -8.49 -45.44 -6.60
N SER A 686 -7.47 -44.69 -7.01
CA SER A 686 -6.89 -43.59 -6.24
C SER A 686 -6.77 -42.35 -7.14
N ALA A 687 -7.05 -41.17 -6.58
CA ALA A 687 -7.06 -39.91 -7.33
C ALA A 687 -6.47 -38.77 -6.49
N LEU A 688 -5.69 -37.90 -7.13
CA LEU A 688 -5.08 -36.73 -6.51
C LEU A 688 -5.05 -35.56 -7.50
N THR A 689 -5.39 -34.37 -6.99
CA THR A 689 -5.22 -33.10 -7.70
C THR A 689 -4.11 -32.29 -7.02
N ALA A 690 -3.25 -31.69 -7.84
CA ALA A 690 -2.17 -30.84 -7.37
C ALA A 690 -2.06 -29.56 -8.18
N GLU A 691 -1.78 -28.47 -7.45
CA GLU A 691 -1.35 -27.22 -8.04
C GLU A 691 0.16 -27.27 -8.33
N LEU A 692 0.52 -26.87 -9.56
CA LEU A 692 1.89 -26.71 -10.03
C LEU A 692 2.15 -25.22 -10.28
N LEU A 693 3.17 -24.69 -9.60
CA LEU A 693 3.63 -23.31 -9.71
C LEU A 693 5.09 -23.32 -10.18
N PRO A 694 5.35 -23.18 -11.49
CA PRO A 694 6.71 -22.99 -11.98
C PRO A 694 7.27 -21.68 -11.46
N ARG A 695 8.53 -21.68 -10.99
CA ARG A 695 9.12 -20.52 -10.30
C ARG A 695 10.29 -19.87 -11.04
N ASN A 696 10.82 -20.50 -12.08
CA ASN A 696 12.02 -20.03 -12.77
C ASN A 696 11.68 -19.31 -14.08
N THR A 697 12.59 -18.45 -14.54
CA THR A 697 12.40 -17.52 -15.66
C THR A 697 13.16 -17.87 -16.93
N GLY A 698 13.91 -18.99 -16.96
CA GLY A 698 14.82 -19.30 -18.08
C GLY A 698 15.93 -18.28 -18.29
N ARG A 699 16.09 -17.41 -17.30
CA ARG A 699 17.13 -16.42 -17.09
C ARG A 699 17.46 -16.51 -15.63
#